data_AF-A0AAW9APL5-F1
#
_entry.id   AF-A0AAW9APL5-F1
#
_cell.length_a   1.000
_cell.length_b   1.000
_cell.length_c   1.000
_cell.angle_alpha   90.00
_cell.angle_beta   90.00
_cell.angle_gamma   90.00
#
_symmetry.space_group_name_H-M   'P 1'
#
loop_
_entity.id
_entity.type
_entity.pdbx_description
1 polymer ?
#
loop_
_entity_poly.entity_id
_entity_poly.type
_entity_poly.pdbx_seq_one_letter_code
_entity_poly.pdbx_strand_id
1 'polypeptide(L)'
;MNDKIKFAIKVSLSLTLAYLIPFAMGWPQASTAATTVMLIASTGSRRESLAKGTLRVLGTLVGAVVGLLLVGLFAQDRLLYMLSVSVVVSFIFYFRNAYQKDPTLLMLTGVMTLMMSNGGDAEGAFLYGVDRAYMTVFGVVVYTLVGTFLFPTKTEQNLRQLIEQLNQAQRALFTAILQNFEQKSAGQISPQEGGEENPEAEEPQPPSVDTLIEQMFAAQNALEQRFSTVSVECSDVSAYMKEWRLAVHLNKQVTQQLTVAAHSHFSHQQDRESISNFDQAVAEIDALFDTCQQVWDEKEPAYRAQEFKVKYNQALLEDAAHLEKGSALTLGHLLELMHQNLSRLAESISCIDSVTNNVSFDVPLPKPKGKFLWWDAENFKTAVKTFVTYWVAGLIWIYFNPPGGYSFVVFSTMFMSLLSFVPVHPILLLVLFTFGFLFAVPSYVFILPQLDLGLELGLFIFIYTFIGFYLFNGPVTIFYMIGLFVLGLDNNMFYHFGILMTIMLLFYMVVFMIIFAHYFPFSSRPEHLFLTIKERYFRHTRELFTTYQQQSSSVITPLKRALHLVTLNVSSKKLKVWGSKINHKHFDKTTPEAIGAFSKACDVLSNHINILMAAEKKLMTNPLITQLRQQHRDSIIPLMAGALASHQATQELDSVFDQYSQDYQTFEDKLEDFFSELDLSDYAYSEIAGFYILLNLKRNVFEAIKHCKQTYEDIDWVNLQQKRF
;
A
#
# COMPACT_ATOMS: atom_id res chain seq x y z
N MET A 1 -6.28 -0.17 -33.12
CA MET A 1 -6.95 0.88 -32.30
C MET A 1 -6.31 0.90 -30.92
N ASN A 2 -5.81 2.06 -30.47
CA ASN A 2 -5.18 2.25 -29.15
C ASN A 2 -6.14 1.83 -28.02
N ASP A 3 -5.65 1.15 -26.99
CA ASP A 3 -6.48 0.69 -25.86
C ASP A 3 -7.13 1.85 -25.09
N LYS A 4 -6.51 3.03 -25.11
CA LYS A 4 -7.10 4.25 -24.58
C LYS A 4 -8.35 4.67 -25.34
N ILE A 5 -8.34 4.57 -26.66
CA ILE A 5 -9.50 4.90 -27.52
C ILE A 5 -10.63 3.89 -27.31
N LYS A 6 -10.30 2.59 -27.29
CA LYS A 6 -11.28 1.52 -26.99
C LYS A 6 -11.97 1.76 -25.65
N PHE A 7 -11.19 2.15 -24.64
CA PHE A 7 -11.71 2.44 -23.31
C PHE A 7 -12.62 3.67 -23.30
N ALA A 8 -12.18 4.79 -23.88
CA ALA A 8 -12.97 6.02 -23.95
C ALA A 8 -14.32 5.77 -24.67
N ILE A 9 -14.33 5.09 -25.83
CA ILE A 9 -15.56 4.76 -26.57
C ILE A 9 -16.52 3.94 -25.71
N LYS A 10 -16.03 2.91 -25.02
CA LYS A 10 -16.83 2.06 -24.14
C LYS A 10 -17.49 2.86 -23.02
N VAL A 11 -16.73 3.75 -22.37
CA VAL A 11 -17.24 4.56 -21.27
C VAL A 11 -18.26 5.58 -21.77
N SER A 12 -17.96 6.29 -22.86
CA SER A 12 -18.89 7.24 -23.48
C SER A 12 -20.19 6.60 -23.88
N LEU A 13 -20.15 5.44 -24.55
CA LEU A 13 -21.35 4.71 -24.92
C LEU A 13 -22.17 4.28 -23.69
N SER A 14 -21.49 3.80 -22.64
CA SER A 14 -22.16 3.42 -21.39
C SER A 14 -22.84 4.61 -20.72
N LEU A 15 -22.19 5.78 -20.68
CA LEU A 15 -22.74 6.99 -20.06
C LEU A 15 -23.92 7.55 -20.85
N THR A 16 -23.81 7.56 -22.19
CA THR A 16 -24.89 7.96 -23.10
C THR A 16 -26.11 7.06 -22.89
N LEU A 17 -25.95 5.74 -22.87
CA LEU A 17 -27.06 4.81 -22.63
C LEU A 17 -27.66 4.96 -21.23
N ALA A 18 -26.83 5.27 -20.21
CA ALA A 18 -27.29 5.49 -18.85
C ALA A 18 -28.15 6.76 -18.68
N TYR A 19 -28.10 7.71 -19.61
CA TYR A 19 -29.01 8.86 -19.67
C TYR A 19 -30.20 8.63 -20.60
N LEU A 20 -29.93 8.18 -21.84
CA LEU A 20 -30.97 8.08 -22.87
C LEU A 20 -32.05 7.05 -22.53
N ILE A 21 -31.69 5.90 -21.95
CA ILE A 21 -32.68 4.87 -21.63
C ILE A 21 -33.64 5.36 -20.52
N PRO A 22 -33.16 5.88 -19.37
CA PRO A 22 -34.05 6.47 -18.37
C PRO A 22 -34.91 7.62 -18.90
N PHE A 23 -34.34 8.53 -19.71
CA PHE A 23 -35.12 9.63 -20.30
C PHE A 23 -36.21 9.12 -21.25
N ALA A 24 -35.90 8.15 -22.11
CA ALA A 24 -36.88 7.54 -23.00
C ALA A 24 -38.01 6.81 -22.25
N MET A 25 -37.72 6.25 -21.08
CA MET A 25 -38.69 5.55 -20.24
C MET A 25 -39.37 6.45 -19.19
N GLY A 26 -38.99 7.73 -19.12
CA GLY A 26 -39.51 8.69 -18.14
C GLY A 26 -39.10 8.38 -16.70
N TRP A 27 -38.00 7.67 -16.48
CA TRP A 27 -37.54 7.29 -15.14
C TRP A 27 -36.78 8.44 -14.45
N PRO A 28 -37.00 8.65 -13.12
CA PRO A 28 -36.33 9.71 -12.38
C PRO A 28 -34.87 9.36 -12.08
N GLN A 29 -34.05 10.38 -11.78
CA GLN A 29 -32.66 10.22 -11.33
C GLN A 29 -31.69 9.52 -12.30
N ALA A 30 -31.81 9.75 -13.60
CA ALA A 30 -30.85 9.27 -14.61
C ALA A 30 -29.38 9.63 -14.28
N SER A 31 -29.16 10.78 -13.64
CA SER A 31 -27.84 11.23 -13.17
C SER A 31 -27.18 10.26 -12.18
N THR A 32 -27.94 9.52 -11.38
CA THR A 32 -27.43 8.49 -10.46
C THR A 32 -26.84 7.29 -11.23
N ALA A 33 -27.53 6.84 -12.30
CA ALA A 33 -27.04 5.77 -13.15
C ALA A 33 -25.74 6.17 -13.85
N ALA A 34 -25.71 7.38 -14.43
CA ALA A 34 -24.53 7.92 -15.07
C ALA A 34 -23.37 8.16 -14.10
N THR A 35 -23.62 8.67 -12.88
CA THR A 35 -22.57 8.84 -11.86
C THR A 35 -21.96 7.49 -11.47
N THR A 36 -22.78 6.43 -11.42
CA THR A 36 -22.32 5.07 -11.14
C THR A 36 -21.41 4.56 -12.25
N VAL A 37 -21.79 4.73 -13.52
CA VAL A 37 -20.95 4.40 -14.67
C VAL A 37 -19.63 5.18 -14.65
N MET A 38 -19.66 6.49 -14.40
CA MET A 38 -18.45 7.33 -14.30
C MET A 38 -17.51 6.84 -13.20
N LEU A 39 -18.01 6.59 -11.99
CA LEU A 39 -17.18 6.19 -10.85
C LEU A 39 -16.57 4.79 -11.07
N ILE A 40 -17.31 3.88 -11.69
CA ILE A 40 -16.81 2.55 -12.06
C ILE A 40 -15.69 2.66 -13.12
N ALA A 41 -15.88 3.53 -14.12
CA ALA A 41 -14.90 3.74 -15.18
C ALA A 41 -13.64 4.47 -14.70
N SER A 42 -13.78 5.47 -13.81
CA SER A 42 -12.65 6.29 -13.36
C SER A 42 -11.75 5.62 -12.34
N THR A 43 -12.24 4.58 -11.64
CA THR A 43 -11.52 3.98 -10.51
C THR A 43 -10.87 2.64 -10.81
N GLY A 44 -11.06 2.02 -11.98
CA GLY A 44 -10.52 0.67 -12.21
C GLY A 44 -10.46 0.17 -13.65
N SER A 45 -9.70 -0.90 -13.83
CA SER A 45 -9.62 -1.67 -15.08
C SER A 45 -10.91 -2.48 -15.34
N ARG A 46 -11.20 -2.83 -16.61
CA ARG A 46 -12.54 -3.26 -17.08
C ARG A 46 -13.25 -4.38 -16.29
N ARG A 47 -12.53 -5.28 -15.60
CA ARG A 47 -13.10 -6.41 -14.81
C ARG A 47 -13.22 -6.07 -13.31
N GLU A 48 -12.35 -5.20 -12.81
CA GLU A 48 -12.44 -4.51 -11.50
C GLU A 48 -13.76 -3.75 -11.36
N SER A 49 -14.32 -3.31 -12.49
CA SER A 49 -15.59 -2.62 -12.59
C SER A 49 -16.82 -3.43 -12.13
N LEU A 50 -16.81 -4.76 -12.24
CA LEU A 50 -17.95 -5.62 -11.88
C LEU A 50 -18.08 -5.83 -10.37
N ALA A 51 -16.96 -6.16 -9.72
CA ALA A 51 -16.89 -6.25 -8.27
C ALA A 51 -17.24 -4.89 -7.64
N LYS A 52 -16.70 -3.80 -8.19
CA LYS A 52 -17.06 -2.43 -7.79
C LYS A 52 -18.52 -2.10 -8.00
N GLY A 53 -19.09 -2.49 -9.14
CA GLY A 53 -20.52 -2.34 -9.40
C GLY A 53 -21.37 -3.05 -8.35
N THR A 54 -21.02 -4.28 -7.98
CA THR A 54 -21.70 -5.06 -6.94
C THR A 54 -21.58 -4.39 -5.57
N LEU A 55 -20.39 -3.91 -5.20
CA LEU A 55 -20.16 -3.18 -3.95
C LEU A 55 -20.96 -1.87 -3.88
N ARG A 56 -21.17 -1.19 -5.02
CA ARG A 56 -22.04 -0.01 -5.09
C ARG A 56 -23.50 -0.39 -4.88
N VAL A 57 -24.00 -1.43 -5.55
CA VAL A 57 -25.38 -1.88 -5.34
C VAL A 57 -25.62 -2.22 -3.86
N LEU A 58 -24.74 -3.02 -3.26
CA LEU A 58 -24.83 -3.38 -1.85
C LEU A 58 -24.72 -2.16 -0.93
N GLY A 59 -23.77 -1.26 -1.17
CA GLY A 59 -23.61 -0.04 -0.37
C GLY A 59 -24.82 0.89 -0.43
N THR A 60 -25.43 1.08 -1.60
CA THR A 60 -26.66 1.87 -1.75
C THR A 60 -27.83 1.22 -1.02
N LEU A 61 -28.00 -0.10 -1.15
CA LEU A 61 -29.10 -0.82 -0.49
C LEU A 61 -28.97 -0.76 1.03
N VAL A 62 -27.78 -1.06 1.58
CA VAL A 62 -27.54 -1.02 3.03
C VAL A 62 -27.71 0.40 3.55
N GLY A 63 -27.18 1.41 2.85
CA GLY A 63 -27.32 2.81 3.25
C GLY A 63 -28.76 3.31 3.16
N ALA A 64 -29.54 2.86 2.19
CA ALA A 64 -30.96 3.19 2.08
C ALA A 64 -31.76 2.57 3.24
N VAL A 65 -31.49 1.31 3.60
CA VAL A 65 -32.14 0.64 4.74
C VAL A 65 -31.79 1.35 6.05
N VAL A 66 -30.50 1.63 6.29
CA VAL A 66 -30.06 2.34 7.51
C VAL A 66 -30.66 3.75 7.56
N GLY A 67 -30.63 4.49 6.44
CA GLY A 67 -31.22 5.81 6.35
C GLY A 67 -32.73 5.79 6.63
N LEU A 68 -33.48 4.85 6.05
CA LEU A 68 -34.92 4.70 6.27
C LEU A 68 -35.25 4.36 7.71
N LEU A 69 -34.46 3.50 8.35
CA LEU A 69 -34.63 3.18 9.77
C LEU A 69 -34.43 4.43 10.63
N LEU A 70 -33.43 5.27 10.32
CA LEU A 70 -33.21 6.53 11.04
C LEU A 70 -34.35 7.53 10.82
N VAL A 71 -34.84 7.65 9.58
CA VAL A 71 -36.00 8.50 9.27
C VAL A 71 -37.23 8.00 10.03
N GLY A 72 -37.55 6.70 9.97
CA GLY A 72 -38.72 6.13 10.64
C GLY A 72 -38.70 6.25 12.16
N LEU A 73 -37.53 6.12 12.79
CA LEU A 73 -37.39 6.20 14.26
C LEU A 73 -37.31 7.63 14.79
N PHE A 74 -36.68 8.54 14.06
CA PHE A 74 -36.23 9.82 14.63
C PHE A 74 -36.65 11.06 13.84
N ALA A 75 -37.26 10.96 12.65
CA ALA A 75 -37.62 12.14 11.84
C ALA A 75 -38.63 13.09 12.53
N GLN A 76 -39.30 12.64 13.58
CA GLN A 76 -40.26 13.44 14.37
C GLN A 76 -39.57 14.60 15.11
N ASP A 77 -38.32 14.41 15.56
CA ASP A 77 -37.52 15.45 16.21
C ASP A 77 -36.27 15.73 15.37
N ARG A 78 -36.21 16.95 14.82
CA ARG A 78 -35.12 17.42 13.95
C ARG A 78 -33.74 17.26 14.60
N LEU A 79 -33.58 17.65 15.87
CA LEU A 79 -32.27 17.64 16.52
C LEU A 79 -31.83 16.21 16.82
N LEU A 80 -32.76 15.37 17.26
CA LEU A 80 -32.50 13.97 17.55
C LEU A 80 -32.17 13.20 16.25
N TYR A 81 -32.86 13.47 15.15
CA TYR A 81 -32.52 12.93 13.83
C TYR A 81 -31.11 13.34 13.39
N MET A 82 -30.78 14.64 13.44
CA MET A 82 -29.45 15.13 13.06
C MET A 82 -28.34 14.51 13.92
N LEU A 83 -28.56 14.38 15.23
CA LEU A 83 -27.62 13.72 16.13
C LEU A 83 -27.42 12.26 15.74
N SER A 84 -28.51 11.52 15.52
CA SER A 84 -28.47 10.10 15.16
C SER A 84 -27.74 9.86 13.85
N VAL A 85 -28.05 10.65 12.81
CA VAL A 85 -27.35 10.60 11.52
C VAL A 85 -25.87 10.92 11.69
N SER A 86 -25.53 11.99 12.42
CA SER A 86 -24.13 12.40 12.60
C SER A 86 -23.28 11.31 13.26
N VAL A 87 -23.82 10.60 14.25
CA VAL A 87 -23.14 9.50 14.95
C VAL A 87 -22.99 8.29 14.03
N VAL A 88 -24.08 7.85 13.39
CA VAL A 88 -24.07 6.68 12.50
C VAL A 88 -23.13 6.89 11.31
N VAL A 89 -23.19 8.06 10.67
CA VAL A 89 -22.36 8.38 9.51
C VAL A 89 -20.88 8.49 9.90
N SER A 90 -20.57 9.08 11.05
CA SER A 90 -19.19 9.16 11.54
C SER A 90 -18.63 7.77 11.86
N PHE A 91 -19.45 6.88 12.40
CA PHE A 91 -19.09 5.47 12.62
C PHE A 91 -18.85 4.75 11.28
N ILE A 92 -19.75 4.87 10.31
CA ILE A 92 -19.58 4.26 8.98
C ILE A 92 -18.29 4.76 8.31
N PHE A 93 -18.01 6.07 8.37
CA PHE A 93 -16.78 6.62 7.79
C PHE A 93 -15.52 6.26 8.57
N TYR A 94 -15.59 6.02 9.88
CA TYR A 94 -14.50 5.41 10.64
C TYR A 94 -14.14 4.03 10.06
N PHE A 95 -15.14 3.14 9.91
CA PHE A 95 -14.90 1.82 9.32
C PHE A 95 -14.42 1.90 7.87
N ARG A 96 -14.95 2.86 7.09
CA ARG A 96 -14.51 3.10 5.72
C ARG A 96 -13.02 3.37 5.63
N ASN A 97 -12.49 4.19 6.54
CA ASN A 97 -11.06 4.53 6.58
C ASN A 97 -10.21 3.42 7.23
N ALA A 98 -10.76 2.69 8.19
CA ALA A 98 -10.11 1.53 8.79
C ALA A 98 -10.03 0.33 7.83
N TYR A 99 -10.96 0.21 6.88
CA TYR A 99 -10.99 -0.90 5.93
C TYR A 99 -9.86 -0.78 4.89
N GLN A 100 -8.98 -1.77 4.84
CA GLN A 100 -7.80 -1.75 3.97
C GLN A 100 -8.08 -2.21 2.53
N LYS A 101 -9.23 -2.84 2.29
CA LYS A 101 -9.66 -3.24 0.94
C LYS A 101 -10.51 -2.14 0.30
N ASP A 102 -11.23 -2.45 -0.77
CA ASP A 102 -12.07 -1.49 -1.48
C ASP A 102 -13.12 -0.81 -0.55
N PRO A 103 -12.98 0.51 -0.29
CA PRO A 103 -13.86 1.24 0.63
C PRO A 103 -15.23 1.59 0.03
N THR A 104 -15.49 1.24 -1.23
CA THR A 104 -16.68 1.67 -1.99
C THR A 104 -18.00 1.34 -1.28
N LEU A 105 -18.12 0.15 -0.69
CA LEU A 105 -19.34 -0.27 0.01
C LEU A 105 -19.64 0.64 1.20
N LEU A 106 -18.67 0.86 2.09
CA LEU A 106 -18.85 1.69 3.29
C LEU A 106 -19.01 3.17 2.93
N MET A 107 -18.27 3.64 1.92
CA MET A 107 -18.43 5.01 1.39
C MET A 107 -19.86 5.26 0.94
N LEU A 108 -20.41 4.37 0.10
CA LEU A 108 -21.73 4.57 -0.47
C LEU A 108 -22.85 4.33 0.56
N THR A 109 -22.62 3.44 1.53
CA THR A 109 -23.51 3.28 2.69
C THR A 109 -23.63 4.59 3.45
N GLY A 110 -22.50 5.26 3.76
CA GLY A 110 -22.49 6.53 4.47
C GLY A 110 -23.14 7.67 3.68
N VAL A 111 -22.82 7.79 2.39
CA VAL A 111 -23.42 8.82 1.51
C VAL A 111 -24.92 8.62 1.36
N MET A 112 -25.38 7.38 1.13
CA MET A 112 -26.81 7.11 0.99
C MET A 112 -27.56 7.35 2.30
N THR A 113 -26.97 6.98 3.45
CA THR A 113 -27.53 7.29 4.77
C THR A 113 -27.70 8.81 4.98
N LEU A 114 -26.72 9.61 4.55
CA LEU A 114 -26.80 11.08 4.62
C LEU A 114 -27.88 11.68 3.72
N MET A 115 -28.04 11.15 2.51
CA MET A 115 -28.96 11.67 1.49
C MET A 115 -30.42 11.26 1.74
N MET A 116 -30.67 10.24 2.56
CA MET A 116 -32.00 9.64 2.73
C MET A 116 -33.09 10.62 3.18
N SER A 117 -32.80 11.52 4.13
CA SER A 117 -33.81 12.46 4.63
C SER A 117 -34.19 13.55 3.65
N ASN A 118 -33.46 13.72 2.55
CA ASN A 118 -33.72 14.76 1.55
C ASN A 118 -34.05 16.15 2.17
N GLY A 119 -33.33 16.56 3.24
CA GLY A 119 -33.59 17.83 3.93
C GLY A 119 -34.77 17.85 4.92
N GLY A 120 -35.35 16.70 5.28
CA GLY A 120 -36.43 16.55 6.26
C GLY A 120 -37.76 16.04 5.69
N ASP A 121 -37.81 15.72 4.40
CA ASP A 121 -39.00 15.15 3.74
C ASP A 121 -39.06 13.64 3.96
N ALA A 122 -39.78 13.22 5.01
CA ALA A 122 -39.97 11.82 5.35
C ALA A 122 -40.89 11.07 4.38
N GLU A 123 -41.82 11.77 3.71
CA GLU A 123 -42.79 11.16 2.80
C GLU A 123 -42.14 10.74 1.48
N GLY A 124 -41.26 11.59 0.92
CA GLY A 124 -40.51 11.29 -0.30
C GLY A 124 -39.28 10.39 -0.10
N ALA A 125 -38.83 10.17 1.14
CA ALA A 125 -37.61 9.44 1.44
C ALA A 125 -37.62 8.02 0.85
N PHE A 126 -38.70 7.25 1.05
CA PHE A 126 -38.78 5.87 0.54
C PHE A 126 -38.60 5.78 -0.97
N LEU A 127 -39.36 6.57 -1.74
CA LEU A 127 -39.28 6.60 -3.20
C LEU A 127 -37.89 7.03 -3.66
N TYR A 128 -37.33 8.08 -3.03
CA TYR A 128 -35.97 8.53 -3.34
C TYR A 128 -34.93 7.42 -3.16
N GLY A 129 -35.04 6.62 -2.10
CA GLY A 129 -34.15 5.50 -1.82
C GLY A 129 -34.28 4.36 -2.82
N VAL A 130 -35.52 4.01 -3.19
CA VAL A 130 -35.80 2.98 -4.20
C VAL A 130 -35.28 3.41 -5.57
N ASP A 131 -35.52 4.65 -5.98
CA ASP A 131 -35.06 5.19 -7.26
C ASP A 131 -33.53 5.20 -7.34
N ARG A 132 -32.85 5.60 -6.26
CA ARG A 132 -31.38 5.57 -6.15
C ARG A 132 -30.83 4.14 -6.30
N ALA A 133 -31.44 3.18 -5.60
CA ALA A 133 -31.02 1.79 -5.66
C ALA A 133 -31.23 1.21 -7.06
N TYR A 134 -32.42 1.43 -7.63
CA TYR A 134 -32.78 1.01 -8.99
C TYR A 134 -31.81 1.57 -10.05
N MET A 135 -31.57 2.88 -10.02
CA MET A 135 -30.66 3.54 -10.97
C MET A 135 -29.20 3.12 -10.79
N THR A 136 -28.78 2.82 -9.56
CA THR A 136 -27.43 2.27 -9.31
C THR A 136 -27.28 0.89 -9.96
N VAL A 137 -28.26 -0.01 -9.78
CA VAL A 137 -28.27 -1.34 -10.42
C VAL A 137 -28.27 -1.20 -11.94
N PHE A 138 -29.13 -0.33 -12.46
CA PHE A 138 -29.23 -0.08 -13.90
C PHE A 138 -27.89 0.39 -14.49
N GLY A 139 -27.22 1.37 -13.88
CA GLY A 139 -25.90 1.84 -14.32
C GLY A 139 -24.83 0.75 -14.34
N VAL A 140 -24.82 -0.14 -13.34
CA VAL A 140 -23.91 -1.30 -13.30
C VAL A 140 -24.19 -2.28 -14.44
N VAL A 141 -25.47 -2.58 -14.70
CA VAL A 141 -25.88 -3.48 -15.79
C VAL A 141 -25.48 -2.90 -17.14
N VAL A 142 -25.76 -1.63 -17.42
CA VAL A 142 -25.39 -0.96 -18.68
C VAL A 142 -23.88 -1.02 -18.91
N TYR A 143 -23.07 -0.64 -17.92
CA TYR A 143 -21.61 -0.67 -18.05
C TYR A 143 -21.07 -2.09 -18.28
N THR A 144 -21.68 -3.07 -17.61
CA THR A 144 -21.30 -4.49 -17.73
C THR A 144 -21.61 -5.03 -19.11
N LEU A 145 -22.81 -4.77 -19.63
CA LEU A 145 -23.23 -5.23 -20.96
C LEU A 145 -22.34 -4.63 -22.05
N VAL A 146 -22.19 -3.31 -22.06
CA VAL A 146 -21.28 -2.64 -23.01
C VAL A 146 -19.87 -3.19 -22.85
N GLY A 147 -19.44 -3.43 -21.61
CA GLY A 147 -18.12 -3.92 -21.33
C GLY A 147 -17.81 -5.36 -21.71
N THR A 148 -18.84 -6.19 -21.79
CA THR A 148 -18.73 -7.61 -22.17
C THR A 148 -18.79 -7.76 -23.69
N PHE A 149 -19.67 -7.01 -24.35
CA PHE A 149 -19.85 -7.09 -25.80
C PHE A 149 -18.83 -6.27 -26.59
N LEU A 150 -18.28 -5.18 -26.02
CA LEU A 150 -17.40 -4.24 -26.73
C LEU A 150 -15.93 -4.41 -26.29
N PHE A 151 -15.12 -5.07 -27.13
CA PHE A 151 -13.68 -5.34 -26.96
C PHE A 151 -13.29 -6.11 -25.68
N PRO A 152 -13.45 -7.45 -25.62
CA PRO A 152 -12.96 -8.25 -24.50
C PRO A 152 -11.42 -8.26 -24.44
N THR A 153 -10.83 -8.15 -23.24
CA THR A 153 -9.36 -8.18 -23.01
C THR A 153 -9.01 -9.18 -21.92
N LYS A 154 -7.95 -9.99 -22.11
CA LYS A 154 -7.48 -11.00 -21.15
C LYS A 154 -6.59 -10.36 -20.08
N THR A 155 -6.97 -10.45 -18.81
CA THR A 155 -6.29 -9.80 -17.65
C THR A 155 -5.04 -10.55 -17.17
N GLU A 156 -4.92 -11.82 -17.54
CA GLU A 156 -3.91 -12.78 -17.07
C GLU A 156 -2.46 -12.41 -17.45
N GLN A 157 -2.26 -11.78 -18.60
CA GLN A 157 -0.93 -11.44 -19.13
C GLN A 157 -0.15 -10.47 -18.22
N ASN A 158 -0.83 -9.65 -17.42
CA ASN A 158 -0.19 -8.62 -16.62
C ASN A 158 0.43 -9.15 -15.31
N LEU A 159 -0.09 -10.23 -14.73
CA LEU A 159 0.50 -10.84 -13.52
C LEU A 159 1.76 -11.64 -13.85
N ARG A 160 1.74 -12.39 -14.97
CA ARG A 160 2.90 -13.15 -15.44
C ARG A 160 4.11 -12.22 -15.64
N GLN A 161 3.89 -11.08 -16.29
CA GLN A 161 4.92 -10.07 -16.54
C GLN A 161 5.55 -9.50 -15.25
N LEU A 162 4.77 -9.34 -14.18
CA LEU A 162 5.29 -8.87 -12.88
C LEU A 162 6.12 -9.93 -12.16
N ILE A 163 5.76 -11.21 -12.29
CA ILE A 163 6.58 -12.32 -11.76
C ILE A 163 7.90 -12.41 -12.51
N GLU A 164 7.88 -12.26 -13.84
CA GLU A 164 9.09 -12.26 -14.66
C GLU A 164 10.05 -11.12 -14.28
N GLN A 165 9.53 -9.89 -14.11
CA GLN A 165 10.32 -8.75 -13.63
C GLN A 165 10.92 -8.99 -12.25
N LEU A 166 10.19 -9.62 -11.34
CA LEU A 166 10.70 -9.97 -10.03
C LEU A 166 11.79 -11.04 -10.10
N ASN A 167 11.59 -12.09 -10.92
CA ASN A 167 12.56 -13.16 -11.13
C ASN A 167 13.89 -12.57 -11.65
N GLN A 168 13.83 -11.68 -12.65
CA GLN A 168 15.00 -10.97 -13.18
C GLN A 168 15.74 -10.15 -12.11
N ALA A 169 15.00 -9.41 -11.27
CA ALA A 169 15.59 -8.62 -10.19
C ALA A 169 16.25 -9.51 -9.11
N GLN A 170 15.63 -10.65 -8.77
CA GLN A 170 16.19 -11.61 -7.82
C GLN A 170 17.46 -12.27 -8.36
N ARG A 171 17.47 -12.71 -9.63
CA ARG A 171 18.65 -13.29 -10.28
C ARG A 171 19.79 -12.28 -10.37
N ALA A 172 19.52 -11.03 -10.75
CA ALA A 172 20.53 -9.97 -10.80
C ALA A 172 21.21 -9.74 -9.44
N LEU A 173 20.42 -9.72 -8.35
CA LEU A 173 20.97 -9.61 -6.99
C LEU A 173 21.79 -10.86 -6.61
N PHE A 174 21.34 -12.06 -6.95
CA PHE A 174 22.08 -13.31 -6.72
C PHE A 174 23.45 -13.29 -7.40
N THR A 175 23.51 -12.91 -8.69
CA THR A 175 24.76 -12.79 -9.43
C THR A 175 25.68 -11.72 -8.84
N ALA A 176 25.14 -10.56 -8.45
CA ALA A 176 25.93 -9.49 -7.82
C ALA A 176 26.52 -9.91 -6.47
N ILE A 177 25.78 -10.69 -5.67
CA ILE A 177 26.30 -11.28 -4.43
C ILE A 177 27.50 -12.18 -4.74
N LEU A 178 27.37 -13.07 -5.73
CA LEU A 178 28.44 -13.99 -6.16
C LEU A 178 29.67 -13.26 -6.73
N GLN A 179 29.48 -12.22 -7.55
CA GLN A 179 30.61 -11.43 -8.08
C GLN A 179 31.39 -10.71 -6.98
N ASN A 180 30.70 -10.22 -5.93
CA ASN A 180 31.36 -9.66 -4.75
C ASN A 180 32.15 -10.70 -3.95
N PHE A 181 31.75 -11.97 -3.97
CA PHE A 181 32.57 -13.06 -3.44
C PHE A 181 33.87 -13.25 -4.24
N GLU A 182 33.82 -13.14 -5.57
CA GLU A 182 34.97 -13.38 -6.45
C GLU A 182 35.96 -12.20 -6.49
N GLN A 183 35.50 -10.94 -6.54
CA GLN A 183 36.37 -9.76 -6.63
C GLN A 183 37.24 -9.53 -5.39
N LYS A 184 36.73 -9.79 -4.19
CA LYS A 184 37.53 -9.67 -2.95
C LYS A 184 38.57 -10.79 -2.80
N SER A 185 38.38 -11.93 -3.48
CA SER A 185 39.35 -13.03 -3.49
C SER A 185 40.59 -12.72 -4.35
N ALA A 186 40.49 -11.83 -5.34
CA ALA A 186 41.60 -11.42 -6.20
C ALA A 186 42.47 -10.29 -5.60
N GLY A 187 42.00 -9.61 -4.54
CA GLY A 187 42.65 -8.43 -3.96
C GLY A 187 43.84 -8.70 -3.02
N GLN A 188 44.29 -9.95 -2.86
CA GLN A 188 45.39 -10.31 -1.96
C GLN A 188 46.71 -10.73 -2.67
N ILE A 189 46.85 -10.54 -3.98
CA ILE A 189 48.12 -10.74 -4.68
C ILE A 189 48.77 -9.37 -4.97
N SER A 190 49.62 -8.94 -4.03
CA SER A 190 50.75 -7.98 -4.10
C SER A 190 50.65 -6.67 -4.92
N PRO A 191 51.12 -5.52 -4.38
CA PRO A 191 51.24 -4.28 -5.12
C PRO A 191 52.43 -4.35 -6.09
N GLN A 192 52.19 -4.22 -7.40
CA GLN A 192 53.24 -3.90 -8.36
C GLN A 192 52.88 -2.67 -9.18
N GLU A 193 53.91 -1.85 -9.34
CA GLU A 193 53.94 -0.46 -9.76
C GLU A 193 53.65 -0.26 -11.26
N GLY A 194 53.08 0.90 -11.58
CA GLY A 194 53.35 1.63 -12.82
C GLY A 194 52.59 1.20 -14.08
N GLY A 195 51.63 2.03 -14.51
CA GLY A 195 51.03 1.94 -15.84
C GLY A 195 50.03 3.07 -16.11
N GLU A 196 50.47 4.01 -16.95
CA GLU A 196 49.84 5.25 -17.44
C GLU A 196 48.30 5.28 -17.61
N GLU A 197 47.71 6.40 -17.15
CA GLU A 197 46.32 6.78 -17.37
C GLU A 197 46.04 7.05 -18.86
N ASN A 198 45.07 6.31 -19.43
CA ASN A 198 44.37 6.70 -20.65
C ASN A 198 42.89 6.97 -20.31
N PRO A 199 42.32 8.15 -20.65
CA PRO A 199 40.95 8.50 -20.29
C PRO A 199 40.00 8.25 -21.48
N GLU A 200 39.50 7.03 -21.66
CA GLU A 200 38.36 6.78 -22.57
C GLU A 200 37.40 5.71 -22.03
N ALA A 201 36.11 6.05 -22.09
CA ALA A 201 34.90 5.27 -21.76
C ALA A 201 34.54 5.09 -20.26
N GLU A 202 33.65 5.95 -19.76
CA GLU A 202 32.79 5.63 -18.61
C GLU A 202 31.86 4.46 -19.00
N GLU A 203 32.30 3.23 -18.78
CA GLU A 203 31.39 2.09 -18.71
C GLU A 203 30.40 2.32 -17.55
N PRO A 204 29.09 2.05 -17.73
CA PRO A 204 28.14 2.18 -16.63
C PRO A 204 28.57 1.26 -15.50
N GLN A 205 28.99 1.85 -14.37
CA GLN A 205 29.34 1.09 -13.16
C GLN A 205 28.20 0.12 -12.84
N PRO A 206 28.50 -1.16 -12.53
CA PRO A 206 27.48 -2.12 -12.17
C PRO A 206 26.67 -1.57 -10.98
N PRO A 207 25.33 -1.73 -10.99
CA PRO A 207 24.48 -1.23 -9.93
C PRO A 207 24.94 -1.77 -8.58
N SER A 208 25.09 -0.91 -7.57
CA SER A 208 25.50 -1.34 -6.24
C SER A 208 24.47 -2.32 -5.66
N VAL A 209 24.92 -3.23 -4.79
CA VAL A 209 24.06 -4.26 -4.15
C VAL A 209 22.82 -3.62 -3.51
N ASP A 210 22.97 -2.46 -2.87
CA ASP A 210 21.88 -1.70 -2.26
C ASP A 210 20.82 -1.27 -3.28
N THR A 211 21.24 -0.82 -4.47
CA THR A 211 20.29 -0.43 -5.54
C THR A 211 19.53 -1.64 -6.10
N LEU A 212 20.19 -2.81 -6.19
CA LEU A 212 19.54 -4.05 -6.61
C LEU A 212 18.54 -4.56 -5.57
N ILE A 213 18.87 -4.45 -4.28
CA ILE A 213 17.94 -4.75 -3.17
C ILE A 213 16.68 -3.86 -3.28
N GLU A 214 16.85 -2.58 -3.57
CA GLU A 214 15.73 -1.66 -3.76
C GLU A 214 14.84 -2.04 -4.95
N GLN A 215 15.44 -2.36 -6.10
CA GLN A 215 14.70 -2.79 -7.29
C GLN A 215 13.93 -4.09 -7.04
N MET A 216 14.55 -5.07 -6.37
CA MET A 216 13.91 -6.33 -5.99
C MET A 216 12.70 -6.08 -5.07
N PHE A 217 12.85 -5.23 -4.03
CA PHE A 217 11.72 -4.91 -3.15
C PHE A 217 10.61 -4.14 -3.88
N ALA A 218 10.95 -3.26 -4.81
CA ALA A 218 9.96 -2.56 -5.63
C ALA A 218 9.15 -3.55 -6.49
N ALA A 219 9.82 -4.49 -7.16
CA ALA A 219 9.18 -5.54 -7.96
C ALA A 219 8.29 -6.47 -7.10
N GLN A 220 8.79 -6.90 -5.94
CA GLN A 220 8.02 -7.74 -4.99
C GLN A 220 6.75 -7.03 -4.51
N ASN A 221 6.87 -5.74 -4.17
CA ASN A 221 5.73 -4.93 -3.74
C ASN A 221 4.70 -4.75 -4.86
N ALA A 222 5.14 -4.52 -6.10
CA ALA A 222 4.26 -4.42 -7.26
C ALA A 222 3.48 -5.71 -7.51
N LEU A 223 4.15 -6.87 -7.42
CA LEU A 223 3.51 -8.19 -7.53
C LEU A 223 2.48 -8.43 -6.43
N GLU A 224 2.84 -8.24 -5.15
CA GLU A 224 1.92 -8.42 -4.02
C GLU A 224 0.69 -7.52 -4.14
N GLN A 225 0.91 -6.25 -4.52
CA GLN A 225 -0.16 -5.28 -4.68
C GLN A 225 -1.11 -5.71 -5.81
N ARG A 226 -0.57 -6.06 -6.98
CA ARG A 226 -1.40 -6.50 -8.12
C ARG A 226 -2.14 -7.80 -7.84
N PHE A 227 -1.48 -8.78 -7.24
CA PHE A 227 -2.10 -10.05 -6.86
C PHE A 227 -3.24 -9.85 -5.85
N SER A 228 -3.07 -8.94 -4.88
CA SER A 228 -4.12 -8.62 -3.91
C SER A 228 -5.38 -8.04 -4.54
N THR A 229 -5.23 -7.28 -5.63
CA THR A 229 -6.34 -6.75 -6.44
C THR A 229 -6.99 -7.86 -7.27
N VAL A 230 -6.19 -8.61 -8.03
CA VAL A 230 -6.71 -9.59 -9.01
C VAL A 230 -7.28 -10.85 -8.37
N SER A 231 -6.72 -11.30 -7.24
CA SER A 231 -7.15 -12.54 -6.55
C SER A 231 -8.60 -12.51 -6.05
N VAL A 232 -9.21 -11.35 -5.88
CA VAL A 232 -10.62 -11.24 -5.47
C VAL A 232 -11.57 -11.31 -6.66
N GLU A 233 -11.07 -11.11 -7.88
CA GLU A 233 -11.90 -10.66 -9.01
C GLU A 233 -11.84 -11.57 -10.26
N CYS A 234 -10.76 -12.35 -10.43
CA CYS A 234 -10.59 -13.19 -11.62
C CYS A 234 -10.99 -14.64 -11.33
N SER A 235 -11.97 -15.17 -12.07
CA SER A 235 -12.37 -16.59 -12.02
C SER A 235 -11.17 -17.52 -12.24
N ASP A 236 -10.28 -17.13 -13.14
CA ASP A 236 -9.17 -17.97 -13.62
C ASP A 236 -8.07 -18.04 -12.54
N VAL A 237 -7.75 -16.89 -11.90
CA VAL A 237 -6.87 -16.87 -10.71
C VAL A 237 -7.55 -17.50 -9.50
N SER A 238 -8.88 -17.41 -9.39
CA SER A 238 -9.63 -18.05 -8.30
C SER A 238 -9.66 -19.57 -8.42
N ALA A 239 -9.62 -20.11 -9.64
CA ALA A 239 -9.52 -21.54 -9.91
C ALA A 239 -8.19 -22.11 -9.38
N TYR A 240 -7.09 -21.38 -9.58
CA TYR A 240 -5.74 -21.74 -9.11
C TYR A 240 -5.26 -20.89 -7.92
N MET A 241 -6.18 -20.52 -7.03
CA MET A 241 -5.90 -19.57 -5.95
C MET A 241 -4.81 -20.07 -5.00
N LYS A 242 -4.74 -21.38 -4.78
CA LYS A 242 -3.76 -22.00 -3.88
C LYS A 242 -2.36 -21.87 -4.48
N GLU A 243 -2.23 -22.20 -5.75
CA GLU A 243 -1.00 -22.21 -6.55
C GLU A 243 -0.45 -20.80 -6.69
N TRP A 244 -1.31 -19.82 -7.02
CA TRP A 244 -0.90 -18.41 -7.08
C TRP A 244 -0.45 -17.86 -5.73
N ARG A 245 -1.12 -18.24 -4.63
CA ARG A 245 -0.67 -17.85 -3.28
C ARG A 245 0.67 -18.48 -2.92
N LEU A 246 0.90 -19.72 -3.33
CA LEU A 246 2.18 -20.39 -3.15
C LEU A 246 3.27 -19.69 -3.96
N ALA A 247 3.04 -19.37 -5.23
CA ALA A 247 4.01 -18.68 -6.09
C ALA A 247 4.42 -17.31 -5.51
N VAL A 248 3.45 -16.49 -5.08
CA VAL A 248 3.74 -15.19 -4.44
C VAL A 248 4.46 -15.38 -3.10
N HIS A 249 4.09 -16.41 -2.33
CA HIS A 249 4.72 -16.69 -1.05
C HIS A 249 6.18 -17.15 -1.20
N LEU A 250 6.46 -18.07 -2.12
CA LEU A 250 7.80 -18.60 -2.37
C LEU A 250 8.73 -17.51 -2.91
N ASN A 251 8.26 -16.70 -3.86
CA ASN A 251 9.00 -15.51 -4.32
C ASN A 251 9.39 -14.58 -3.14
N LYS A 252 8.44 -14.33 -2.22
CA LYS A 252 8.73 -13.53 -1.02
C LYS A 252 9.81 -14.17 -0.16
N GLN A 253 9.82 -15.50 -0.02
CA GLN A 253 10.87 -16.19 0.75
C GLN A 253 12.24 -16.07 0.07
N VAL A 254 12.31 -16.21 -1.25
CA VAL A 254 13.55 -16.02 -2.03
C VAL A 254 14.08 -14.60 -1.84
N THR A 255 13.22 -13.58 -1.96
CA THR A 255 13.57 -12.18 -1.67
C THR A 255 14.14 -12.01 -0.26
N GLN A 256 13.54 -12.65 0.76
CA GLN A 256 14.05 -12.58 2.13
C GLN A 256 15.42 -13.24 2.27
N GLN A 257 15.63 -14.39 1.63
CA GLN A 257 16.89 -15.14 1.65
C GLN A 257 18.02 -14.36 0.99
N LEU A 258 17.77 -13.81 -0.20
CA LEU A 258 18.73 -12.96 -0.91
C LEU A 258 19.08 -11.71 -0.10
N THR A 259 18.10 -11.11 0.59
CA THR A 259 18.36 -9.96 1.46
C THR A 259 19.28 -10.34 2.63
N VAL A 260 19.04 -11.50 3.26
CA VAL A 260 19.92 -11.99 4.34
C VAL A 260 21.33 -12.24 3.79
N ALA A 261 21.43 -12.93 2.65
CA ALA A 261 22.69 -13.27 2.00
C ALA A 261 23.51 -12.02 1.61
N ALA A 262 22.85 -10.97 1.12
CA ALA A 262 23.50 -9.72 0.71
C ALA A 262 24.16 -8.95 1.87
N HIS A 263 23.60 -9.07 3.09
CA HIS A 263 24.09 -8.34 4.26
C HIS A 263 24.97 -9.20 5.18
N SER A 264 24.97 -10.53 5.03
CA SER A 264 25.95 -11.40 5.71
C SER A 264 27.35 -11.14 5.19
N HIS A 265 28.25 -10.76 6.09
CA HIS A 265 29.69 -10.80 5.86
C HIS A 265 30.17 -12.25 5.88
N PHE A 266 30.08 -12.94 4.75
CA PHE A 266 30.68 -14.26 4.58
C PHE A 266 32.20 -14.11 4.37
N SER A 267 32.98 -14.96 5.03
CA SER A 267 34.44 -15.04 4.89
C SER A 267 34.78 -15.72 3.56
N HIS A 268 35.09 -14.89 2.57
CA HIS A 268 34.90 -15.17 1.13
C HIS A 268 35.56 -16.44 0.56
N GLN A 269 36.71 -16.88 1.08
CA GLN A 269 37.44 -18.03 0.53
C GLN A 269 37.24 -19.32 1.34
N GLN A 270 37.32 -19.24 2.66
CA GLN A 270 37.16 -20.39 3.56
C GLN A 270 35.71 -20.89 3.64
N ASP A 271 34.70 -20.00 3.54
CA ASP A 271 33.28 -20.41 3.52
C ASP A 271 32.94 -21.22 2.26
N ARG A 272 33.54 -20.85 1.12
CA ARG A 272 33.41 -21.57 -0.15
C ARG A 272 34.09 -22.93 -0.07
N GLU A 273 35.34 -22.98 0.41
CA GLU A 273 36.12 -24.21 0.53
C GLU A 273 35.52 -25.21 1.55
N SER A 274 34.77 -24.69 2.53
CA SER A 274 34.02 -25.50 3.50
C SER A 274 32.79 -26.20 2.88
N ILE A 275 32.33 -25.77 1.71
CA ILE A 275 31.19 -26.35 0.99
C ILE A 275 31.67 -27.08 -0.27
N SER A 276 31.72 -28.41 -0.21
CA SER A 276 32.25 -29.25 -1.29
C SER A 276 31.48 -29.19 -2.61
N ASN A 277 30.19 -28.84 -2.59
CA ASN A 277 29.33 -28.74 -3.77
C ASN A 277 28.82 -27.31 -4.03
N PHE A 278 29.60 -26.29 -3.67
CA PHE A 278 29.23 -24.89 -3.80
C PHE A 278 28.92 -24.49 -5.25
N ASP A 279 29.84 -24.77 -6.17
CA ASP A 279 29.68 -24.40 -7.59
C ASP A 279 28.49 -25.12 -8.23
N GLN A 280 28.22 -26.36 -7.82
CA GLN A 280 27.02 -27.10 -8.24
C GLN A 280 25.75 -26.44 -7.72
N ALA A 281 25.72 -26.04 -6.44
CA ALA A 281 24.56 -25.38 -5.84
C ALA A 281 24.24 -24.06 -6.56
N VAL A 282 25.27 -23.27 -6.88
CA VAL A 282 25.14 -22.00 -7.62
C VAL A 282 24.61 -22.24 -9.03
N ALA A 283 25.17 -23.20 -9.76
CA ALA A 283 24.74 -23.51 -11.12
C ALA A 283 23.29 -24.02 -11.17
N GLU A 284 22.89 -24.87 -10.21
CA GLU A 284 21.52 -25.37 -10.12
C GLU A 284 20.53 -24.24 -9.77
N ILE A 285 20.88 -23.34 -8.84
CA ILE A 285 20.05 -22.17 -8.50
C ILE A 285 19.88 -21.24 -9.72
N ASP A 286 20.94 -20.96 -10.47
CA ASP A 286 20.85 -20.14 -11.67
C ASP A 286 19.98 -20.79 -12.76
N ALA A 287 20.15 -22.10 -12.97
CA ALA A 287 19.30 -22.88 -13.86
C ALA A 287 17.82 -22.92 -13.41
N LEU A 288 17.54 -22.89 -12.10
CA LEU A 288 16.18 -22.82 -11.56
C LEU A 288 15.50 -21.48 -11.85
N PHE A 289 16.25 -20.37 -11.85
CA PHE A 289 15.71 -19.06 -12.25
C PHE A 289 15.28 -19.08 -13.72
N ASP A 290 16.08 -19.68 -14.60
CA ASP A 290 15.74 -19.91 -16.02
C ASP A 290 14.54 -20.85 -16.17
N THR A 291 14.52 -21.95 -15.40
CA THR A 291 13.41 -22.92 -15.41
C THR A 291 12.10 -22.25 -15.00
N CYS A 292 12.11 -21.40 -13.98
CA CYS A 292 10.92 -20.64 -13.57
C CYS A 292 10.37 -19.75 -14.70
N GLN A 293 11.23 -19.23 -15.58
CA GLN A 293 10.83 -18.43 -16.74
C GLN A 293 10.30 -19.33 -17.88
N GLN A 294 11.03 -20.40 -18.22
CA GLN A 294 10.64 -21.34 -19.28
C GLN A 294 9.28 -21.99 -19.03
N VAL A 295 9.01 -22.41 -17.79
CA VAL A 295 7.73 -23.03 -17.41
C VAL A 295 6.54 -22.07 -17.63
N TRP A 296 6.75 -20.75 -17.55
CA TRP A 296 5.70 -19.77 -17.87
C TRP A 296 5.43 -19.64 -19.37
N ASP A 297 6.48 -19.77 -20.20
CA ASP A 297 6.45 -19.49 -21.63
C ASP A 297 6.05 -20.70 -22.48
N GLU A 298 6.61 -21.89 -22.20
CA GLU A 298 6.51 -23.05 -23.09
C GLU A 298 5.35 -24.01 -22.77
N LYS A 299 4.62 -23.79 -21.67
CA LYS A 299 3.47 -24.62 -21.21
C LYS A 299 3.73 -26.13 -21.06
N GLU A 300 4.95 -26.64 -21.19
CA GLU A 300 5.42 -28.01 -20.83
C GLU A 300 6.94 -28.00 -20.58
N PRO A 301 7.55 -28.95 -19.83
CA PRO A 301 6.98 -30.11 -19.14
C PRO A 301 6.63 -29.81 -17.67
N ALA A 302 5.87 -30.71 -17.04
CA ALA A 302 5.59 -30.67 -15.62
C ALA A 302 6.89 -30.74 -14.80
N TYR A 303 7.28 -29.62 -14.19
CA TYR A 303 8.41 -29.58 -13.25
C TYR A 303 7.96 -30.09 -11.87
N ARG A 304 8.74 -30.99 -11.26
CA ARG A 304 8.51 -31.53 -9.91
C ARG A 304 9.61 -31.03 -8.98
N ALA A 305 9.24 -30.57 -7.78
CA ALA A 305 10.20 -30.06 -6.82
C ALA A 305 11.25 -31.11 -6.46
N GLN A 306 12.50 -30.68 -6.43
CA GLN A 306 13.69 -31.47 -6.14
C GLN A 306 14.30 -31.00 -4.83
N GLU A 307 14.78 -31.95 -4.03
CA GLU A 307 15.55 -31.65 -2.82
C GLU A 307 17.04 -31.61 -3.16
N PHE A 308 17.70 -30.53 -2.79
CA PHE A 308 19.14 -30.38 -2.85
C PHE A 308 19.69 -30.34 -1.43
N LYS A 309 20.78 -31.08 -1.18
CA LYS A 309 21.47 -31.08 0.12
C LYS A 309 22.89 -30.59 -0.07
N VAL A 310 23.27 -29.59 0.73
CA VAL A 310 24.63 -29.08 0.75
C VAL A 310 25.55 -30.07 1.47
N LYS A 311 26.70 -30.35 0.87
CA LYS A 311 27.73 -31.24 1.42
C LYS A 311 28.89 -30.41 1.95
N TYR A 312 29.19 -30.64 3.22
CA TYR A 312 30.20 -29.90 3.96
C TYR A 312 31.52 -30.66 4.03
N ASN A 313 32.65 -29.95 3.96
CA ASN A 313 33.97 -30.53 4.18
C ASN A 313 34.27 -30.61 5.69
N GLN A 314 34.02 -31.79 6.28
CA GLN A 314 34.12 -32.00 7.73
C GLN A 314 35.51 -31.68 8.29
N ALA A 315 36.59 -31.99 7.56
CA ALA A 315 37.95 -31.74 8.03
C ALA A 315 38.28 -30.24 8.18
N LEU A 316 37.77 -29.40 7.27
CA LEU A 316 37.94 -27.94 7.35
C LEU A 316 37.01 -27.32 8.40
N LEU A 317 35.81 -27.89 8.60
CA LEU A 317 34.83 -27.40 9.59
C LEU A 317 35.13 -27.78 11.05
N GLU A 318 35.97 -28.80 11.27
CA GLU A 318 36.47 -29.16 12.59
C GLU A 318 37.65 -28.28 13.03
N ASP A 319 38.45 -27.79 12.08
CA ASP A 319 39.63 -26.94 12.32
C ASP A 319 39.32 -25.43 12.22
N ALA A 320 38.19 -25.05 11.63
CA ALA A 320 37.76 -23.65 11.49
C ALA A 320 37.32 -23.03 12.82
N ALA A 321 37.56 -21.73 12.97
CA ALA A 321 37.08 -20.98 14.13
C ALA A 321 35.55 -21.00 14.23
N HIS A 322 34.98 -20.88 15.43
CA HIS A 322 33.53 -20.97 15.65
C HIS A 322 32.71 -20.01 14.76
N LEU A 323 33.21 -18.79 14.54
CA LEU A 323 32.59 -17.80 13.65
C LEU A 323 32.61 -18.21 12.17
N GLU A 324 33.73 -18.74 11.70
CA GLU A 324 33.91 -19.23 10.32
C GLU A 324 33.07 -20.49 10.06
N LYS A 325 33.00 -21.37 11.05
CA LYS A 325 32.09 -22.52 11.05
C LYS A 325 30.64 -22.06 10.96
N GLY A 326 30.27 -21.02 11.72
CA GLY A 326 28.96 -20.39 11.65
C GLY A 326 28.62 -19.82 10.27
N SER A 327 29.52 -19.04 9.67
CA SER A 327 29.33 -18.42 8.35
C SER A 327 29.18 -19.46 7.24
N ALA A 328 30.07 -20.45 7.17
CA ALA A 328 30.00 -21.55 6.21
C ALA A 328 28.67 -22.34 6.34
N LEU A 329 28.24 -22.65 7.56
CA LEU A 329 26.98 -23.36 7.80
C LEU A 329 25.78 -22.50 7.39
N THR A 330 25.78 -21.20 7.68
CA THR A 330 24.70 -20.29 7.22
C THR A 330 24.63 -20.16 5.71
N LEU A 331 25.76 -20.04 5.03
CA LEU A 331 25.83 -19.96 3.57
C LEU A 331 25.26 -21.23 2.94
N GLY A 332 25.69 -22.40 3.41
CA GLY A 332 25.16 -23.69 2.95
C GLY A 332 23.65 -23.83 3.21
N HIS A 333 23.17 -23.42 4.39
CA HIS A 333 21.74 -23.47 4.69
C HIS A 333 20.92 -22.51 3.81
N LEU A 334 21.43 -21.31 3.51
CA LEU A 334 20.76 -20.36 2.62
C LEU A 334 20.67 -20.89 1.19
N LEU A 335 21.75 -21.49 0.66
CA LEU A 335 21.75 -22.12 -0.66
C LEU A 335 20.73 -23.27 -0.74
N GLU A 336 20.70 -24.14 0.28
CA GLU A 336 19.71 -25.23 0.36
C GLU A 336 18.28 -24.70 0.35
N LEU A 337 17.97 -23.71 1.20
CA LEU A 337 16.62 -23.15 1.26
C LEU A 337 16.24 -22.37 0.00
N MET A 338 17.18 -21.68 -0.65
CA MET A 338 16.94 -20.98 -1.92
C MET A 338 16.63 -21.97 -3.03
N HIS A 339 17.44 -23.02 -3.19
CA HIS A 339 17.18 -24.09 -4.15
C HIS A 339 15.79 -24.70 -3.91
N GLN A 340 15.48 -25.09 -2.67
CA GLN A 340 14.18 -25.67 -2.33
C GLN A 340 13.02 -24.73 -2.68
N ASN A 341 13.13 -23.43 -2.38
CA ASN A 341 12.07 -22.46 -2.66
C ASN A 341 11.89 -22.19 -4.15
N LEU A 342 12.96 -22.09 -4.93
CA LEU A 342 12.92 -21.91 -6.38
C LEU A 342 12.39 -23.16 -7.09
N SER A 343 12.81 -24.35 -6.66
CA SER A 343 12.31 -25.61 -7.20
C SER A 343 10.82 -25.79 -6.90
N ARG A 344 10.37 -25.49 -5.67
CA ARG A 344 8.94 -25.45 -5.32
C ARG A 344 8.18 -24.37 -6.07
N LEU A 345 8.82 -23.25 -6.40
CA LEU A 345 8.22 -22.17 -7.17
C LEU A 345 7.97 -22.63 -8.61
N ALA A 346 8.95 -23.27 -9.25
CA ALA A 346 8.81 -23.85 -10.58
C ALA A 346 7.67 -24.89 -10.65
N GLU A 347 7.54 -25.77 -9.64
CA GLU A 347 6.41 -26.71 -9.56
C GLU A 347 5.06 -25.98 -9.33
N SER A 348 5.03 -24.95 -8.48
CA SER A 348 3.80 -24.17 -8.25
C SER A 348 3.33 -23.49 -9.53
N ILE A 349 4.27 -22.95 -10.31
CA ILE A 349 4.00 -22.30 -11.59
C ILE A 349 3.52 -23.33 -12.62
N SER A 350 4.12 -24.51 -12.69
CA SER A 350 3.73 -25.58 -13.64
C SER A 350 2.33 -26.14 -13.37
N CYS A 351 1.79 -25.92 -12.17
CA CYS A 351 0.42 -26.28 -11.81
C CYS A 351 -0.62 -25.20 -12.17
N ILE A 352 -0.21 -23.95 -12.38
CA ILE A 352 -1.12 -22.86 -12.78
C ILE A 352 -1.58 -23.13 -14.23
N ASP A 353 -2.89 -23.10 -14.46
CA ASP A 353 -3.53 -23.41 -15.74
C ASP A 353 -3.38 -24.88 -16.22
N SER A 354 -2.89 -25.77 -15.35
CA SER A 354 -2.84 -27.21 -15.62
C SER A 354 -4.07 -27.92 -15.04
N VAL A 355 -4.69 -28.77 -15.85
CA VAL A 355 -5.86 -29.58 -15.44
C VAL A 355 -5.44 -30.83 -14.65
N THR A 356 -4.20 -31.30 -14.82
CA THR A 356 -3.73 -32.59 -14.30
C THR A 356 -2.68 -32.49 -13.20
N ASN A 357 -1.96 -31.37 -13.11
CA ASN A 357 -0.85 -31.24 -12.18
C ASN A 357 -1.34 -30.89 -10.78
N ASN A 358 -0.66 -31.42 -9.76
CA ASN A 358 -0.88 -31.09 -8.37
C ASN A 358 0.44 -30.74 -7.69
N VAL A 359 0.35 -29.86 -6.69
CA VAL A 359 1.51 -29.50 -5.88
C VAL A 359 1.86 -30.68 -4.96
N SER A 360 3.10 -31.15 -5.05
CA SER A 360 3.65 -32.29 -4.28
C SER A 360 3.79 -32.05 -2.78
N PHE A 361 3.91 -30.78 -2.39
CA PHE A 361 4.30 -30.35 -1.06
C PHE A 361 3.19 -29.57 -0.37
N ASP A 362 3.26 -29.52 0.96
CA ASP A 362 2.39 -28.69 1.77
C ASP A 362 3.22 -27.65 2.53
N VAL A 363 3.18 -26.40 2.05
CA VAL A 363 3.79 -25.26 2.73
C VAL A 363 2.69 -24.45 3.40
N PRO A 364 2.76 -24.21 4.73
CA PRO A 364 1.73 -23.46 5.44
C PRO A 364 1.72 -22.01 4.95
N LEU A 365 0.66 -21.65 4.21
CA LEU A 365 0.47 -20.30 3.72
C LEU A 365 0.26 -19.31 4.88
N PRO A 366 0.82 -18.09 4.80
CA PRO A 366 0.58 -17.06 5.80
C PRO A 366 -0.92 -16.75 5.88
N LYS A 367 -1.43 -16.59 7.11
CA LYS A 367 -2.83 -16.18 7.33
C LYS A 367 -3.09 -14.86 6.59
N PRO A 368 -4.26 -14.71 5.95
CA PRO A 368 -4.60 -13.48 5.24
C PRO A 368 -4.51 -12.28 6.21
N LYS A 369 -3.94 -11.17 5.73
CA LYS A 369 -3.87 -9.92 6.49
C LYS A 369 -5.28 -9.51 6.95
N GLY A 370 -5.38 -8.96 8.15
CA GLY A 370 -6.64 -8.44 8.69
C GLY A 370 -7.25 -7.41 7.74
N LYS A 371 -8.58 -7.46 7.56
CA LYS A 371 -9.29 -6.55 6.65
C LYS A 371 -9.34 -5.10 7.16
N PHE A 372 -9.11 -4.91 8.46
CA PHE A 372 -9.25 -3.62 9.14
C PHE A 372 -7.94 -3.24 9.83
N LEU A 373 -7.54 -1.99 9.64
CA LEU A 373 -6.55 -1.30 10.45
C LEU A 373 -7.23 -0.76 11.71
N TRP A 374 -7.27 -1.58 12.75
CA TRP A 374 -7.82 -1.19 14.04
C TRP A 374 -6.92 -0.18 14.74
N TRP A 375 -7.54 0.78 15.45
CA TRP A 375 -6.87 1.74 16.33
C TRP A 375 -5.90 2.71 15.65
N ASP A 376 -6.06 2.96 14.34
CA ASP A 376 -5.31 4.02 13.67
C ASP A 376 -5.84 5.41 14.08
N ALA A 377 -4.94 6.26 14.57
CA ALA A 377 -5.31 7.56 15.11
C ALA A 377 -5.85 8.51 14.03
N GLU A 378 -5.35 8.46 12.79
CA GLU A 378 -5.85 9.30 11.70
C GLU A 378 -7.28 8.92 11.32
N ASN A 379 -7.60 7.63 11.29
CA ASN A 379 -8.95 7.15 10.98
C ASN A 379 -9.98 7.62 12.03
N PHE A 380 -9.62 7.55 13.32
CA PHE A 380 -10.45 8.09 14.39
C PHE A 380 -10.60 9.62 14.29
N LYS A 381 -9.51 10.35 14.05
CA LYS A 381 -9.54 11.80 13.86
C LYS A 381 -10.41 12.19 12.65
N THR A 382 -10.43 11.41 11.58
CA THR A 382 -11.32 11.64 10.44
C THR A 382 -12.78 11.50 10.85
N ALA A 383 -13.14 10.48 11.64
CA ALA A 383 -14.52 10.31 12.11
C ALA A 383 -14.99 11.52 12.95
N VAL A 384 -14.13 12.01 13.84
CA VAL A 384 -14.40 13.23 14.62
C VAL A 384 -14.51 14.46 13.72
N LYS A 385 -13.61 14.61 12.74
CA LYS A 385 -13.68 15.67 11.72
C LYS A 385 -15.01 15.64 10.96
N THR A 386 -15.43 14.46 10.49
CA THR A 386 -16.71 14.27 9.79
C THR A 386 -17.90 14.66 10.68
N PHE A 387 -17.91 14.23 11.95
CA PHE A 387 -18.93 14.61 12.93
C PHE A 387 -19.01 16.14 13.10
N VAL A 388 -17.87 16.79 13.34
CA VAL A 388 -17.79 18.24 13.55
C VAL A 388 -18.21 18.99 12.28
N THR A 389 -17.73 18.58 11.10
CA THR A 389 -18.10 19.20 9.83
C THR A 389 -19.59 19.08 9.53
N TYR A 390 -20.22 17.94 9.84
CA TYR A 390 -21.67 17.77 9.70
C TYR A 390 -22.43 18.78 10.55
N TRP A 391 -22.04 18.97 11.82
CA TRP A 391 -22.68 19.92 12.72
C TRP A 391 -22.43 21.38 12.34
N VAL A 392 -21.19 21.74 12.00
CA VAL A 392 -20.87 23.12 11.57
C VAL A 392 -21.60 23.47 10.27
N ALA A 393 -21.59 22.58 9.28
CA ALA A 393 -22.33 22.76 8.04
C ALA A 393 -23.85 22.79 8.28
N GLY A 394 -24.33 21.91 9.17
CA GLY A 394 -25.71 21.85 9.63
C GLY A 394 -26.16 23.18 10.22
N LEU A 395 -25.42 23.74 11.18
CA LEU A 395 -25.72 25.04 11.79
C LEU A 395 -25.77 26.17 10.76
N ILE A 396 -24.82 26.20 9.80
CA ILE A 396 -24.85 27.18 8.71
C ILE A 396 -26.14 27.00 7.89
N TRP A 397 -26.54 25.77 7.61
CA TRP A 397 -27.80 25.49 6.92
C TRP A 397 -29.04 25.95 7.71
N ILE A 398 -29.10 25.71 9.02
CA ILE A 398 -30.25 26.13 9.84
C ILE A 398 -30.39 27.65 9.89
N TYR A 399 -29.30 28.38 10.09
CA TYR A 399 -29.35 29.82 10.37
C TYR A 399 -29.21 30.70 9.12
N PHE A 400 -28.45 30.27 8.11
CA PHE A 400 -28.14 31.08 6.93
C PHE A 400 -28.71 30.52 5.62
N ASN A 401 -29.16 29.26 5.60
CA ASN A 401 -29.68 28.56 4.43
C ASN A 401 -28.84 28.82 3.15
N PRO A 402 -27.60 28.29 3.09
CA PRO A 402 -26.69 28.58 2.00
C PRO A 402 -27.23 28.03 0.67
N PRO A 403 -26.72 28.54 -0.47
CA PRO A 403 -26.94 27.97 -1.79
C PRO A 403 -26.82 26.44 -1.80
N GLY A 404 -27.89 25.76 -2.25
CA GLY A 404 -27.98 24.29 -2.26
C GLY A 404 -28.56 23.65 -0.99
N GLY A 405 -28.86 24.43 0.06
CA GLY A 405 -29.59 23.98 1.25
C GLY A 405 -28.93 22.79 1.95
N TYR A 406 -29.69 21.72 2.20
CA TYR A 406 -29.16 20.50 2.85
C TYR A 406 -28.06 19.79 2.02
N SER A 407 -28.03 19.98 0.70
CA SER A 407 -26.97 19.42 -0.15
C SER A 407 -25.58 19.94 0.24
N PHE A 408 -25.50 21.17 0.78
CA PHE A 408 -24.26 21.70 1.35
C PHE A 408 -23.74 20.82 2.49
N VAL A 409 -24.61 20.44 3.43
CA VAL A 409 -24.25 19.56 4.56
C VAL A 409 -23.78 18.21 4.06
N VAL A 410 -24.50 17.62 3.09
CA VAL A 410 -24.17 16.31 2.51
C VAL A 410 -22.80 16.35 1.82
N PHE A 411 -22.58 17.30 0.91
CA PHE A 411 -21.32 17.38 0.17
C PHE A 411 -20.15 17.77 1.06
N SER A 412 -20.31 18.70 2.01
CA SER A 412 -19.27 19.02 2.98
C SER A 412 -18.86 17.82 3.82
N THR A 413 -19.83 17.05 4.33
CA THR A 413 -19.56 15.84 5.13
C THR A 413 -18.91 14.75 4.28
N MET A 414 -19.41 14.54 3.06
CA MET A 414 -18.90 13.55 2.12
C MET A 414 -17.46 13.86 1.71
N PHE A 415 -17.19 15.04 1.15
CA PHE A 415 -15.84 15.41 0.73
C PHE A 415 -14.87 15.49 1.91
N MET A 416 -15.31 15.91 3.10
CA MET A 416 -14.47 15.88 4.30
C MET A 416 -14.04 14.45 4.65
N SER A 417 -14.97 13.49 4.63
CA SER A 417 -14.64 12.08 4.89
C SER A 417 -13.66 11.48 3.86
N LEU A 418 -13.71 11.97 2.61
CA LEU A 418 -12.87 11.51 1.51
C LEU A 418 -11.47 12.12 1.52
N LEU A 419 -11.36 13.39 1.90
CA LEU A 419 -10.12 14.19 1.81
C LEU A 419 -9.37 14.34 3.15
N SER A 420 -9.99 13.96 4.27
CA SER A 420 -9.33 14.03 5.59
C SER A 420 -8.07 13.17 5.63
N PHE A 421 -6.95 13.79 6.04
CA PHE A 421 -5.61 13.15 6.05
C PHE A 421 -5.21 12.52 4.71
N VAL A 422 -5.63 13.14 3.60
CA VAL A 422 -5.07 12.88 2.26
C VAL A 422 -3.99 13.94 1.98
N PRO A 423 -2.85 13.58 1.37
CA PRO A 423 -1.72 14.47 1.06
C PRO A 423 -2.01 15.44 -0.09
N VAL A 424 -3.17 16.09 -0.08
CA VAL A 424 -3.64 17.01 -1.11
C VAL A 424 -4.16 18.27 -0.43
N HIS A 425 -3.62 19.43 -0.80
CA HIS A 425 -4.11 20.70 -0.28
C HIS A 425 -5.51 20.98 -0.84
N PRO A 426 -6.50 21.38 -0.02
CA PRO A 426 -7.88 21.60 -0.49
C PRO A 426 -8.03 22.66 -1.59
N ILE A 427 -7.08 23.59 -1.73
CA ILE A 427 -7.08 24.58 -2.84
C ILE A 427 -7.04 23.90 -4.21
N LEU A 428 -6.43 22.72 -4.34
CA LEU A 428 -6.46 21.98 -5.61
C LEU A 428 -7.90 21.66 -6.03
N LEU A 429 -8.78 21.42 -5.06
CA LEU A 429 -10.20 21.17 -5.30
C LEU A 429 -10.88 22.39 -5.95
N LEU A 430 -10.50 23.61 -5.55
CA LEU A 430 -11.00 24.86 -6.14
C LEU A 430 -10.62 24.94 -7.63
N VAL A 431 -9.36 24.65 -7.95
CA VAL A 431 -8.86 24.64 -9.34
C VAL A 431 -9.59 23.59 -10.16
N LEU A 432 -9.74 22.37 -9.62
CA LEU A 432 -10.38 21.25 -10.30
C LEU A 432 -11.88 21.47 -10.55
N PHE A 433 -12.63 22.02 -9.58
CA PHE A 433 -14.03 22.39 -9.81
C PHE A 433 -14.17 23.51 -10.83
N THR A 434 -13.33 24.55 -10.74
CA THR A 434 -13.33 25.66 -11.71
C THR A 434 -13.06 25.15 -13.12
N PHE A 435 -12.15 24.19 -13.27
CA PHE A 435 -11.89 23.52 -14.55
C PHE A 435 -13.13 22.81 -15.09
N GLY A 436 -13.85 22.05 -14.27
CA GLY A 436 -15.11 21.41 -14.69
C GLY A 436 -16.18 22.44 -15.11
N PHE A 437 -16.32 23.53 -14.33
CA PHE A 437 -17.28 24.60 -14.62
C PHE A 437 -16.96 25.38 -15.89
N LEU A 438 -15.68 25.54 -16.22
CA LEU A 438 -15.25 26.20 -17.46
C LEU A 438 -15.84 25.53 -18.71
N PHE A 439 -16.06 24.22 -18.69
CA PHE A 439 -16.73 23.50 -19.78
C PHE A 439 -18.23 23.38 -19.58
N ALA A 440 -18.71 23.28 -18.34
CA ALA A 440 -20.13 23.17 -18.04
C ALA A 440 -20.90 24.45 -18.40
N VAL A 441 -20.37 25.63 -18.06
CA VAL A 441 -21.07 26.92 -18.28
C VAL A 441 -21.33 27.20 -19.77
N PRO A 442 -20.34 27.12 -20.68
CA PRO A 442 -20.60 27.31 -22.10
C PRO A 442 -21.55 26.25 -22.67
N SER A 443 -21.43 24.99 -22.20
CA SER A 443 -22.32 23.92 -22.64
C SER A 443 -23.78 24.18 -22.24
N TYR A 444 -24.01 24.65 -21.01
CA TYR A 444 -25.35 24.98 -20.52
C TYR A 444 -25.96 26.20 -21.23
N VAL A 445 -25.16 27.22 -21.51
CA VAL A 445 -25.66 28.50 -22.07
C VAL A 445 -25.82 28.44 -23.58
N PHE A 446 -24.90 27.80 -24.30
CA PHE A 446 -24.86 27.86 -25.77
C PHE A 446 -25.28 26.57 -26.45
N ILE A 447 -24.99 25.40 -25.86
CA ILE A 447 -25.19 24.11 -26.54
C ILE A 447 -26.57 23.53 -26.19
N LEU A 448 -26.84 23.27 -24.91
CA LEU A 448 -28.06 22.57 -24.48
C LEU A 448 -29.37 23.23 -24.96
N PRO A 449 -29.54 24.57 -24.96
CA PRO A 449 -30.79 25.19 -25.41
C PRO A 449 -31.06 25.02 -26.91
N GLN A 450 -30.06 24.58 -27.71
CA GLN A 450 -30.18 24.35 -29.14
C GLN A 450 -30.46 22.89 -29.49
N LEU A 451 -30.46 21.99 -28.49
CA LEU A 451 -30.69 20.55 -28.71
C LEU A 451 -32.18 20.25 -28.54
N ASP A 452 -32.85 19.87 -29.63
CA ASP A 452 -34.27 19.55 -29.62
C ASP A 452 -34.52 18.03 -29.61
N LEU A 453 -33.56 17.24 -30.11
CA LEU A 453 -33.70 15.80 -30.27
C LEU A 453 -32.89 15.01 -29.23
N GLY A 454 -33.47 13.91 -28.75
CA GLY A 454 -32.77 13.00 -27.81
C GLY A 454 -31.47 12.41 -28.37
N LEU A 455 -31.37 12.22 -29.69
CA LEU A 455 -30.13 11.77 -30.33
C LEU A 455 -29.03 12.85 -30.30
N GLU A 456 -29.39 14.13 -30.44
CA GLU A 456 -28.45 15.24 -30.35
C GLU A 456 -27.89 15.36 -28.93
N LEU A 457 -28.76 15.21 -27.92
CA LEU A 457 -28.34 15.10 -26.51
C LEU A 457 -27.43 13.89 -26.29
N GLY A 458 -27.77 12.73 -26.86
CA GLY A 458 -26.96 11.53 -26.79
C GLY A 458 -25.56 11.70 -27.37
N LEU A 459 -25.47 12.37 -28.52
CA LEU A 459 -24.21 12.70 -29.19
C LEU A 459 -23.40 13.71 -28.37
N PHE A 460 -24.05 14.72 -27.78
CA PHE A 460 -23.40 15.66 -26.87
C PHE A 460 -22.77 14.93 -25.66
N ILE A 461 -23.55 14.08 -24.97
CA ILE A 461 -23.06 13.30 -23.82
C ILE A 461 -21.91 12.39 -24.24
N PHE A 462 -22.01 11.75 -25.41
CA PHE A 462 -20.98 10.86 -25.94
C PHE A 462 -19.67 11.62 -26.16
N ILE A 463 -19.72 12.76 -26.85
CA ILE A 463 -18.55 13.59 -27.17
C ILE A 463 -17.94 14.16 -25.88
N TYR A 464 -18.76 14.72 -25.00
CA TYR A 464 -18.30 15.25 -23.71
C TYR A 464 -17.58 14.18 -22.90
N THR A 465 -18.19 12.99 -22.76
CA THR A 465 -17.58 11.86 -22.05
C THR A 465 -16.31 11.37 -22.73
N PHE A 466 -16.29 11.33 -24.07
CA PHE A 466 -15.15 10.86 -24.84
C PHE A 466 -13.95 11.76 -24.63
N ILE A 467 -14.13 13.08 -24.71
CA ILE A 467 -13.09 14.06 -24.42
C ILE A 467 -12.53 13.84 -23.01
N GLY A 468 -13.42 13.65 -22.02
CA GLY A 468 -13.02 13.45 -20.63
C GLY A 468 -12.11 12.25 -20.39
N PHE A 469 -12.45 11.09 -20.96
CA PHE A 469 -11.71 9.84 -20.77
C PHE A 469 -10.58 9.63 -21.78
N TYR A 470 -10.60 10.33 -22.91
CA TYR A 470 -9.54 10.26 -23.91
C TYR A 470 -8.42 11.27 -23.65
N LEU A 471 -8.75 12.52 -23.34
CA LEU A 471 -7.78 13.60 -23.21
C LEU A 471 -7.19 13.70 -21.80
N PHE A 472 -8.05 13.67 -20.79
CA PHE A 472 -7.62 13.84 -19.40
C PHE A 472 -7.23 12.51 -18.76
N ASN A 473 -6.35 12.58 -17.75
CA ASN A 473 -5.89 11.43 -16.99
C ASN A 473 -6.12 11.69 -15.49
N GLY A 474 -6.36 10.61 -14.74
CA GLY A 474 -6.43 10.64 -13.28
C GLY A 474 -7.61 11.46 -12.74
N PRO A 475 -7.43 12.21 -11.64
CA PRO A 475 -8.53 12.94 -11.00
C PRO A 475 -9.20 14.00 -11.89
N VAL A 476 -8.47 14.58 -12.84
CA VAL A 476 -8.98 15.65 -13.73
C VAL A 476 -10.20 15.19 -14.51
N THR A 477 -10.22 13.94 -14.99
CA THR A 477 -11.37 13.35 -15.68
C THR A 477 -12.62 13.34 -14.80
N ILE A 478 -12.49 13.02 -13.51
CA ILE A 478 -13.63 12.98 -12.58
C ILE A 478 -14.22 14.39 -12.41
N PHE A 479 -13.38 15.41 -12.19
CA PHE A 479 -13.87 16.77 -12.00
C PHE A 479 -14.44 17.39 -13.28
N TYR A 480 -13.85 17.06 -14.44
CA TYR A 480 -14.45 17.40 -15.73
C TYR A 480 -15.83 16.74 -15.90
N MET A 481 -15.98 15.46 -15.54
CA MET A 481 -17.28 14.79 -15.54
C MET A 481 -18.26 15.34 -14.50
N ILE A 482 -17.80 15.82 -13.34
CA ILE A 482 -18.64 16.58 -12.40
C ILE A 482 -19.25 17.80 -13.09
N GLY A 483 -18.52 18.45 -14.00
CA GLY A 483 -19.05 19.50 -14.87
C GLY A 483 -20.29 19.06 -15.67
N LEU A 484 -20.31 17.83 -16.21
CA LEU A 484 -21.49 17.27 -16.88
C LEU A 484 -22.69 17.13 -15.94
N PHE A 485 -22.47 16.65 -14.71
CA PHE A 485 -23.56 16.47 -13.74
C PHE A 485 -24.13 17.79 -13.22
N VAL A 486 -23.31 18.84 -13.20
CA VAL A 486 -23.71 20.21 -12.82
C VAL A 486 -24.70 20.81 -13.83
N LEU A 487 -24.72 20.32 -15.07
CA LEU A 487 -25.72 20.73 -16.08
C LEU A 487 -27.16 20.39 -15.66
N GLY A 488 -27.34 19.44 -14.74
CA GLY A 488 -28.66 19.06 -14.23
C GLY A 488 -29.58 18.50 -15.32
N LEU A 489 -29.04 17.63 -16.17
CA LEU A 489 -29.80 17.01 -17.26
C LEU A 489 -31.02 16.25 -16.70
N ASP A 490 -32.20 16.63 -17.16
CA ASP A 490 -33.48 16.03 -16.80
C ASP A 490 -34.37 15.94 -18.06
N ASN A 491 -35.42 15.13 -18.00
CA ASN A 491 -36.31 14.90 -19.14
C ASN A 491 -37.04 16.17 -19.57
N ASN A 492 -37.33 17.05 -18.61
CA ASN A 492 -37.86 18.40 -18.85
C ASN A 492 -36.85 19.42 -18.33
N MET A 493 -36.09 20.05 -19.24
CA MET A 493 -35.13 21.09 -18.87
C MET A 493 -35.75 22.48 -18.90
N PHE A 494 -35.64 23.20 -17.78
CA PHE A 494 -35.89 24.64 -17.72
C PHE A 494 -34.56 25.37 -17.59
N TYR A 495 -34.20 26.16 -18.61
CA TYR A 495 -32.92 26.87 -18.63
C TYR A 495 -32.99 28.14 -17.79
N HIS A 496 -32.31 28.12 -16.64
CA HIS A 496 -32.18 29.27 -15.78
C HIS A 496 -30.75 29.38 -15.25
N PHE A 497 -30.02 30.39 -15.73
CA PHE A 497 -28.61 30.58 -15.37
C PHE A 497 -28.38 30.67 -13.85
N GLY A 498 -29.35 31.22 -13.11
CA GLY A 498 -29.30 31.28 -11.65
C GLY A 498 -29.23 29.90 -10.96
N ILE A 499 -29.82 28.85 -11.55
CA ILE A 499 -29.76 27.49 -11.00
C ILE A 499 -28.31 26.97 -11.10
N LEU A 500 -27.69 27.13 -12.28
CA LEU A 500 -26.31 26.74 -12.51
C LEU A 500 -25.35 27.49 -11.56
N MET A 501 -25.52 28.82 -11.42
CA MET A 501 -24.74 29.63 -10.49
C MET A 501 -24.89 29.20 -9.04
N THR A 502 -26.10 28.80 -8.64
CA THR A 502 -26.37 28.28 -7.29
C THR A 502 -25.62 26.98 -7.03
N ILE A 503 -25.60 26.05 -8.00
CA ILE A 503 -24.85 24.79 -7.89
C ILE A 503 -23.34 25.05 -7.85
N MET A 504 -22.82 25.97 -8.66
CA MET A 504 -21.41 26.36 -8.64
C MET A 504 -21.02 26.97 -7.29
N LEU A 505 -21.82 27.88 -6.76
CA LEU A 505 -21.58 28.53 -5.47
C LEU A 505 -21.63 27.52 -4.31
N LEU A 506 -22.55 26.55 -4.37
CA LEU A 506 -22.60 25.41 -3.44
C LEU A 506 -21.25 24.68 -3.39
N PHE A 507 -20.69 24.29 -4.53
CA PHE A 507 -19.40 23.57 -4.57
C PHE A 507 -18.24 24.44 -4.05
N TYR A 508 -18.21 25.73 -4.36
CA TYR A 508 -17.20 26.63 -3.78
C TYR A 508 -17.34 26.77 -2.27
N MET A 509 -18.56 26.89 -1.73
CA MET A 509 -18.78 26.88 -0.28
C MET A 509 -18.34 25.57 0.36
N VAL A 510 -18.58 24.42 -0.29
CA VAL A 510 -18.09 23.11 0.15
C VAL A 510 -16.57 23.09 0.22
N VAL A 511 -15.87 23.65 -0.78
CA VAL A 511 -14.40 23.79 -0.78
C VAL A 511 -13.94 24.64 0.41
N PHE A 512 -14.57 25.78 0.68
CA PHE A 512 -14.24 26.61 1.84
C PHE A 512 -14.44 25.88 3.17
N MET A 513 -15.52 25.11 3.30
CA MET A 513 -15.75 24.26 4.46
C MET A 513 -14.64 23.21 4.65
N ILE A 514 -14.16 22.61 3.55
CA ILE A 514 -13.04 21.65 3.59
C ILE A 514 -11.72 22.35 3.96
N ILE A 515 -11.48 23.57 3.46
CA ILE A 515 -10.31 24.38 3.86
C ILE A 515 -10.37 24.66 5.36
N PHE A 516 -11.52 25.07 5.90
CA PHE A 516 -11.71 25.26 7.33
C PHE A 516 -11.40 23.97 8.12
N ALA A 517 -11.97 22.85 7.66
CA ALA A 517 -11.82 21.55 8.30
C ALA A 517 -10.40 20.93 8.13
N HIS A 518 -9.58 21.46 7.21
CA HIS A 518 -8.16 21.12 7.09
C HIS A 518 -7.37 21.56 8.32
N TYR A 519 -7.76 22.67 8.96
CA TYR A 519 -7.09 23.19 10.15
C TYR A 519 -7.79 22.79 11.46
N PHE A 520 -9.11 22.66 11.46
CA PHE A 520 -9.92 22.37 12.66
C PHE A 520 -10.75 21.08 12.51
N PRO A 521 -10.96 20.27 13.56
CA PRO A 521 -10.40 20.34 14.92
C PRO A 521 -8.96 19.82 15.04
N PHE A 522 -8.49 19.06 14.05
CA PHE A 522 -7.11 18.56 14.00
C PHE A 522 -6.43 19.10 12.75
N SER A 523 -5.20 19.60 12.90
CA SER A 523 -4.42 20.06 11.75
C SER A 523 -4.06 18.88 10.83
N SER A 524 -4.37 19.02 9.54
CA SER A 524 -3.98 18.11 8.46
C SER A 524 -2.73 18.60 7.72
N ARG A 525 -1.96 19.52 8.31
CA ARG A 525 -0.75 20.09 7.69
C ARG A 525 0.36 19.03 7.57
N PRO A 526 1.05 18.93 6.42
CA PRO A 526 2.08 17.93 6.19
C PRO A 526 3.21 17.92 7.23
N GLU A 527 3.74 19.09 7.61
CA GLU A 527 4.85 19.24 8.55
C GLU A 527 4.49 18.73 9.96
N HIS A 528 3.30 19.06 10.45
CA HIS A 528 2.82 18.62 11.76
C HIS A 528 2.56 17.11 11.78
N LEU A 529 2.00 16.58 10.68
CA LEU A 529 1.75 15.14 10.54
C LEU A 529 3.05 14.36 10.45
N PHE A 530 4.04 14.86 9.71
CA PHE A 530 5.35 14.22 9.60
C PHE A 530 6.01 14.04 10.98
N LEU A 531 6.03 15.10 11.80
CA LEU A 531 6.53 15.05 13.19
C LEU A 531 5.77 14.03 14.06
N THR A 532 4.43 14.08 14.02
CA THR A 532 3.58 13.17 14.82
C THR A 532 3.76 11.71 14.42
N ILE A 533 3.90 11.45 13.12
CA ILE A 533 4.07 10.09 12.59
C ILE A 533 5.48 9.57 12.89
N LYS A 534 6.51 10.42 12.87
CA LYS A 534 7.88 10.06 13.28
C LYS A 534 7.89 9.57 14.73
N GLU A 535 7.37 10.38 15.65
CA GLU A 535 7.31 10.02 17.07
C GLU A 535 6.58 8.69 17.27
N ARG A 536 5.44 8.51 16.58
CA ARG A 536 4.68 7.26 16.62
C ARG A 536 5.51 6.08 16.09
N TYR A 537 6.17 6.24 14.95
CA TYR A 537 6.97 5.19 14.32
C TYR A 537 8.00 4.64 15.31
N PHE A 538 8.85 5.51 15.86
CA PHE A 538 9.91 5.10 16.78
C PHE A 538 9.41 4.63 18.14
N ARG A 539 8.32 5.22 18.67
CA ARG A 539 7.69 4.72 19.89
C ARG A 539 7.16 3.31 19.71
N HIS A 540 6.53 3.00 18.57
CA HIS A 540 6.08 1.64 18.27
C HIS A 540 7.25 0.68 18.01
N THR A 541 8.36 1.13 17.44
CA THR A 541 9.62 0.35 17.36
C THR A 541 10.12 -0.01 18.75
N ARG A 542 10.22 0.96 19.66
CA ARG A 542 10.62 0.72 21.06
C ARG A 542 9.69 -0.26 21.77
N GLU A 543 8.38 -0.03 21.73
CA GLU A 543 7.40 -0.90 22.39
C GLU A 543 7.39 -2.32 21.80
N LEU A 544 7.65 -2.47 20.49
CA LEU A 544 7.80 -3.78 19.84
C LEU A 544 8.98 -4.55 20.42
N PHE A 545 10.17 -3.93 20.50
CA PHE A 545 11.38 -4.60 21.00
C PHE A 545 11.40 -4.82 22.52
N THR A 546 10.78 -3.93 23.30
CA THR A 546 10.57 -4.17 24.75
C THR A 546 9.61 -5.34 24.99
N THR A 547 8.50 -5.39 24.26
CA THR A 547 7.55 -6.52 24.34
C THR A 547 8.17 -7.81 23.79
N TYR A 548 9.08 -7.71 22.82
CA TYR A 548 9.84 -8.84 22.28
C TYR A 548 10.72 -9.52 23.34
N GLN A 549 11.29 -8.76 24.28
CA GLN A 549 12.12 -9.32 25.36
C GLN A 549 11.31 -9.93 26.51
N GLN A 550 10.03 -9.57 26.63
CA GLN A 550 9.16 -10.11 27.66
C GLN A 550 8.69 -11.52 27.26
N GLN A 551 9.33 -12.56 27.80
CA GLN A 551 8.81 -13.94 27.79
C GLN A 551 7.60 -14.03 28.74
N SER A 552 6.45 -13.51 28.30
CA SER A 552 5.18 -13.65 29.02
C SER A 552 4.35 -14.76 28.38
N SER A 553 3.80 -15.64 29.22
CA SER A 553 2.83 -16.69 28.82
C SER A 553 1.44 -16.12 28.43
N SER A 554 1.25 -14.81 28.52
CA SER A 554 -0.04 -14.16 28.24
C SER A 554 -0.36 -14.09 26.75
N VAL A 555 -1.62 -14.39 26.42
CA VAL A 555 -2.21 -14.27 25.07
C VAL A 555 -2.28 -12.80 24.59
N ILE A 556 -2.17 -11.83 25.50
CA ILE A 556 -2.24 -10.39 25.19
C ILE A 556 -0.94 -9.88 24.55
N THR A 557 0.20 -10.43 24.98
CA THR A 557 1.54 -10.06 24.51
C THR A 557 1.75 -10.26 23.00
N PRO A 558 1.38 -11.40 22.38
CA PRO A 558 1.48 -11.55 20.92
C PRO A 558 0.52 -10.62 20.15
N LEU A 559 -0.66 -10.31 20.70
CA LEU A 559 -1.60 -9.37 20.08
C LEU A 559 -1.03 -7.94 20.08
N LYS A 560 -0.43 -7.50 21.19
CA LYS A 560 0.27 -6.21 21.28
C LYS A 560 1.42 -6.13 20.29
N ARG A 561 2.27 -7.16 20.19
CA ARG A 561 3.36 -7.23 19.20
C ARG A 561 2.84 -7.10 17.77
N ALA A 562 1.77 -7.82 17.43
CA ALA A 562 1.15 -7.73 16.12
C ALA A 562 0.61 -6.31 15.84
N LEU A 563 0.00 -5.65 16.83
CA LEU A 563 -0.47 -4.27 16.71
C LEU A 563 0.69 -3.31 16.46
N HIS A 564 1.77 -3.37 17.27
CA HIS A 564 2.93 -2.51 17.08
C HIS A 564 3.57 -2.68 15.70
N LEU A 565 3.72 -3.93 15.24
CA LEU A 565 4.26 -4.23 13.91
C LEU A 565 3.38 -3.67 12.78
N VAL A 566 2.05 -3.77 12.91
CA VAL A 566 1.12 -3.21 11.92
C VAL A 566 1.19 -1.68 11.90
N THR A 567 1.15 -1.03 13.07
CA THR A 567 1.20 0.43 13.18
C THR A 567 2.54 1.00 12.68
N LEU A 568 3.66 0.33 12.97
CA LEU A 568 4.99 0.68 12.48
C LEU A 568 5.03 0.69 10.95
N ASN A 569 4.58 -0.40 10.32
CA ASN A 569 4.56 -0.54 8.87
C ASN A 569 3.67 0.49 8.18
N VAL A 570 2.53 0.84 8.79
CA VAL A 570 1.65 1.91 8.28
C VAL A 570 2.32 3.28 8.43
N SER A 571 2.98 3.52 9.56
CA SER A 571 3.63 4.82 9.85
C SER A 571 4.80 5.09 8.90
N SER A 572 5.63 4.08 8.60
CA SER A 572 6.73 4.20 7.62
C SER A 572 6.22 4.68 6.25
N LYS A 573 5.16 4.04 5.73
CA LYS A 573 4.55 4.45 4.45
C LYS A 573 3.97 5.86 4.50
N LYS A 574 3.32 6.22 5.61
CA LYS A 574 2.77 7.57 5.81
C LYS A 574 3.89 8.63 5.89
N LEU A 575 5.04 8.34 6.51
CA LEU A 575 6.19 9.26 6.57
C LEU A 575 6.65 9.67 5.17
N LYS A 576 6.86 8.69 4.28
CA LYS A 576 7.25 8.94 2.89
C LYS A 576 6.24 9.82 2.15
N VAL A 577 4.95 9.52 2.31
CA VAL A 577 3.86 10.26 1.64
C VAL A 577 3.78 11.71 2.14
N TRP A 578 3.76 11.92 3.45
CA TRP A 578 3.62 13.27 4.03
C TRP A 578 4.90 14.08 3.92
N GLY A 579 6.08 13.45 4.03
CA GLY A 579 7.37 14.09 3.82
C GLY A 579 7.48 14.74 2.45
N SER A 580 7.01 14.04 1.40
CA SER A 580 6.98 14.58 0.02
C SER A 580 6.08 15.80 -0.20
N LYS A 581 5.22 16.15 0.76
CA LYS A 581 4.26 17.26 0.67
C LYS A 581 4.61 18.46 1.54
N ILE A 582 5.74 18.44 2.24
CA ILE A 582 6.19 19.57 3.04
C ILE A 582 6.52 20.74 2.11
N ASN A 583 6.12 21.95 2.48
CA ASN A 583 6.32 23.13 1.65
C ASN A 583 7.73 23.71 1.83
N HIS A 584 8.66 23.31 0.96
CA HIS A 584 10.06 23.73 1.01
C HIS A 584 10.29 25.23 0.79
N LYS A 585 9.31 25.97 0.24
CA LYS A 585 9.40 27.44 0.17
C LYS A 585 9.30 28.09 1.55
N HIS A 586 8.62 27.43 2.48
CA HIS A 586 8.43 27.92 3.85
C HIS A 586 9.43 27.29 4.83
N PHE A 587 9.93 26.09 4.52
CA PHE A 587 10.93 25.35 5.28
C PHE A 587 12.19 25.14 4.43
N ASP A 588 12.91 26.24 4.21
CA ASP A 588 14.10 26.36 3.36
C ASP A 588 15.35 25.69 3.94
N LYS A 589 15.44 25.57 5.27
CA LYS A 589 16.56 24.89 5.94
C LYS A 589 16.53 23.36 5.85
N THR A 590 15.46 22.77 5.32
CA THR A 590 15.31 21.32 5.20
C THR A 590 15.10 20.95 3.74
N THR A 591 16.07 20.28 3.13
CA THR A 591 15.99 19.89 1.72
C THR A 591 14.95 18.77 1.54
N PRO A 592 14.23 18.73 0.41
CA PRO A 592 13.36 17.60 0.06
C PRO A 592 14.10 16.25 0.07
N GLU A 593 15.37 16.28 -0.32
CA GLU A 593 16.27 15.14 -0.37
C GLU A 593 16.53 14.56 1.02
N ALA A 594 16.80 15.41 2.03
CA ALA A 594 16.99 14.96 3.42
C ALA A 594 15.73 14.27 3.98
N ILE A 595 14.53 14.84 3.72
CA ILE A 595 13.26 14.25 4.15
C ILE A 595 12.99 12.91 3.44
N GLY A 596 13.33 12.85 2.14
CA GLY A 596 13.26 11.63 1.34
C GLY A 596 14.19 10.54 1.84
N ALA A 597 15.45 10.89 2.13
CA ALA A 597 16.48 10.00 2.66
C ALA A 597 16.07 9.43 4.03
N PHE A 598 15.62 10.27 4.95
CA PHE A 598 15.13 9.82 6.26
C PHE A 598 13.91 8.89 6.16
N SER A 599 12.95 9.22 5.30
CA SER A 599 11.78 8.36 5.06
C SER A 599 12.17 7.01 4.47
N LYS A 600 13.19 6.99 3.59
CA LYS A 600 13.77 5.78 3.01
C LYS A 600 14.48 4.94 4.06
N ALA A 601 15.29 5.55 4.93
CA ALA A 601 15.94 4.87 6.05
C ALA A 601 14.92 4.19 6.99
N CYS A 602 13.81 4.86 7.29
CA CYS A 602 12.71 4.28 8.07
C CYS A 602 12.04 3.08 7.35
N ASP A 603 11.92 3.12 6.03
CA ASP A 603 11.35 2.01 5.24
C ASP A 603 12.28 0.80 5.23
N VAL A 604 13.58 1.02 5.05
CA VAL A 604 14.63 -0.01 5.18
C VAL A 604 14.59 -0.65 6.56
N LEU A 605 14.57 0.15 7.63
CA LEU A 605 14.44 -0.34 9.00
C LEU A 605 13.16 -1.19 9.19
N SER A 606 12.03 -0.73 8.65
CA SER A 606 10.76 -1.49 8.70
C SER A 606 10.89 -2.85 8.01
N ASN A 607 11.58 -2.92 6.87
CA ASN A 607 11.83 -4.16 6.16
C ASN A 607 12.69 -5.12 6.97
N HIS A 608 13.81 -4.66 7.55
CA HIS A 608 14.64 -5.50 8.42
C HIS A 608 13.89 -6.00 9.66
N ILE A 609 13.07 -5.15 10.31
CA ILE A 609 12.21 -5.56 11.42
C ILE A 609 11.22 -6.65 10.97
N ASN A 610 10.58 -6.49 9.82
CA ASN A 610 9.65 -7.50 9.30
C ASN A 610 10.35 -8.84 9.01
N ILE A 611 11.58 -8.82 8.48
CA ILE A 611 12.37 -10.03 8.22
C ILE A 611 12.74 -10.69 9.56
N LEU A 612 13.21 -9.92 10.54
CA LEU A 612 13.53 -10.41 11.89
C LEU A 612 12.33 -11.09 12.56
N MET A 613 11.16 -10.44 12.56
CA MET A 613 9.94 -10.98 13.15
C MET A 613 9.42 -12.23 12.41
N ALA A 614 9.63 -12.32 11.10
CA ALA A 614 9.27 -13.49 10.30
C ALA A 614 10.21 -14.68 10.56
N ALA A 615 11.51 -14.43 10.66
CA ALA A 615 12.52 -15.43 10.99
C ALA A 615 12.34 -15.96 12.42
N GLU A 616 12.07 -15.08 13.39
CA GLU A 616 11.82 -15.46 14.79
C GLU A 616 10.75 -16.54 14.89
N LYS A 617 9.61 -16.37 14.21
CA LYS A 617 8.50 -17.32 14.28
C LYS A 617 8.90 -18.75 13.87
N LYS A 618 9.86 -18.89 12.94
CA LYS A 618 10.41 -20.18 12.49
C LYS A 618 11.48 -20.70 13.45
N LEU A 619 12.21 -19.81 14.10
CA LEU A 619 13.36 -20.09 14.95
C LEU A 619 13.02 -20.21 16.46
N MET A 620 11.74 -20.05 16.83
CA MET A 620 11.28 -20.12 18.23
C MET A 620 11.59 -21.45 18.92
N THR A 621 11.71 -22.54 18.17
CA THR A 621 12.00 -23.89 18.69
C THR A 621 13.49 -24.17 18.87
N ASN A 622 14.36 -23.28 18.40
CA ASN A 622 15.80 -23.47 18.46
C ASN A 622 16.31 -23.32 19.91
N PRO A 623 17.03 -24.32 20.46
CA PRO A 623 17.49 -24.31 21.84
C PRO A 623 18.51 -23.18 22.11
N LEU A 624 19.45 -22.92 21.18
CA LEU A 624 20.48 -21.88 21.31
C LEU A 624 19.86 -20.48 21.45
N ILE A 625 18.82 -20.20 20.65
CA ILE A 625 18.11 -18.92 20.67
C ILE A 625 17.29 -18.76 21.96
N THR A 626 16.82 -19.86 22.53
CA THR A 626 16.09 -19.86 23.80
C THR A 626 17.02 -19.57 24.97
N GLN A 627 18.19 -20.21 24.98
CA GLN A 627 19.24 -19.99 25.98
C GLN A 627 19.80 -18.56 25.93
N LEU A 628 20.10 -18.04 24.73
CA LEU A 628 20.54 -16.67 24.53
C LEU A 628 19.55 -15.65 25.11
N ARG A 629 18.24 -15.84 24.86
CA ARG A 629 17.20 -14.91 25.35
C ARG A 629 17.02 -14.94 26.87
N GLN A 630 17.38 -16.04 27.54
CA GLN A 630 17.35 -16.13 28.99
C GLN A 630 18.53 -15.39 29.63
N GLN A 631 19.71 -15.50 29.03
CA GLN A 631 20.94 -14.91 29.56
C GLN A 631 21.12 -13.43 29.15
N HIS A 632 20.64 -13.04 27.97
CA HIS A 632 20.84 -11.72 27.40
C HIS A 632 19.54 -11.04 26.98
N ARG A 633 19.28 -9.85 27.53
CA ARG A 633 18.19 -8.96 27.12
C ARG A 633 18.75 -7.75 26.39
N ASP A 634 18.28 -7.54 25.18
CA ASP A 634 18.74 -6.47 24.28
C ASP A 634 18.13 -5.11 24.65
N SER A 635 18.67 -4.42 25.65
CA SER A 635 18.17 -3.09 26.03
C SER A 635 18.49 -1.99 25.01
N ILE A 636 19.40 -2.24 24.06
CA ILE A 636 20.03 -1.22 23.22
C ILE A 636 19.06 -0.71 22.15
N ILE A 637 18.51 -1.61 21.33
CA ILE A 637 17.59 -1.26 20.23
C ILE A 637 16.37 -0.45 20.73
N PRO A 638 15.68 -0.84 21.83
CA PRO A 638 14.60 -0.04 22.41
C PRO A 638 15.01 1.37 22.81
N LEU A 639 16.19 1.54 23.41
CA LEU A 639 16.65 2.85 23.90
C LEU A 639 17.01 3.77 22.74
N MET A 640 17.71 3.27 21.70
CA MET A 640 18.00 4.02 20.48
C MET A 640 16.73 4.47 19.77
N ALA A 641 15.74 3.57 19.63
CA ALA A 641 14.43 3.93 19.08
C ALA A 641 13.72 4.97 19.98
N GLY A 642 13.80 4.84 21.30
CA GLY A 642 13.25 5.82 22.23
C GLY A 642 13.83 7.22 22.07
N ALA A 643 15.15 7.32 21.88
CA ALA A 643 15.84 8.59 21.67
C ALA A 643 15.37 9.28 20.37
N LEU A 644 15.27 8.55 19.25
CA LEU A 644 14.75 9.06 17.98
C LEU A 644 13.25 9.40 18.01
N ALA A 645 12.48 8.84 18.94
CA ALA A 645 11.09 9.23 19.16
C ALA A 645 11.01 10.63 19.80
N SER A 646 11.87 10.89 20.78
CA SER A 646 11.91 12.16 21.52
C SER A 646 12.49 13.31 20.69
N HIS A 647 12.17 14.55 21.07
CA HIS A 647 12.74 15.76 20.45
C HIS A 647 13.96 16.21 21.23
N GLN A 648 15.01 15.39 21.24
CA GLN A 648 16.29 15.74 21.85
C GLN A 648 17.14 16.59 20.90
N ALA A 649 17.98 17.45 21.48
CA ALA A 649 18.98 18.19 20.72
C ALA A 649 20.02 17.22 20.14
N THR A 650 20.58 17.54 18.97
CA THR A 650 21.54 16.68 18.26
C THR A 650 22.69 16.20 19.15
N GLN A 651 23.23 17.09 19.99
CA GLN A 651 24.33 16.76 20.92
C GLN A 651 23.96 15.70 21.98
N GLU A 652 22.72 15.72 22.49
CA GLU A 652 22.26 14.69 23.43
C GLU A 652 22.06 13.36 22.69
N LEU A 653 21.52 13.41 21.47
CA LEU A 653 21.32 12.24 20.63
C LEU A 653 22.67 11.56 20.27
N ASP A 654 23.69 12.36 19.97
CA ASP A 654 25.05 11.87 19.66
C ASP A 654 25.64 11.13 20.85
N SER A 655 25.62 11.74 22.04
CA SER A 655 26.15 11.12 23.27
C SER A 655 25.47 9.79 23.59
N VAL A 656 24.15 9.71 23.36
CA VAL A 656 23.33 8.52 23.59
C VAL A 656 23.66 7.42 22.57
N PHE A 657 23.81 7.77 21.29
CA PHE A 657 24.15 6.81 20.24
C PHE A 657 25.59 6.31 20.30
N ASP A 658 26.54 7.15 20.74
CA ASP A 658 27.93 6.77 20.94
C ASP A 658 28.05 5.77 22.10
N GLN A 659 27.38 6.04 23.22
CA GLN A 659 27.31 5.12 24.35
C GLN A 659 26.70 3.77 23.93
N TYR A 660 25.55 3.78 23.25
CA TYR A 660 24.89 2.55 22.81
C TYR A 660 25.64 1.79 21.72
N SER A 661 26.45 2.47 20.90
CA SER A 661 27.32 1.80 19.93
C SER A 661 28.44 1.04 20.63
N GLN A 662 29.02 1.61 21.70
CA GLN A 662 30.00 0.92 22.53
C GLN A 662 29.37 -0.26 23.29
N ASP A 663 28.19 -0.07 23.88
CA ASP A 663 27.44 -1.14 24.54
C ASP A 663 27.10 -2.29 23.59
N TYR A 664 26.84 -1.99 22.30
CA TYR A 664 26.56 -3.00 21.28
C TYR A 664 27.81 -3.79 20.90
N GLN A 665 28.97 -3.13 20.79
CA GLN A 665 30.25 -3.82 20.61
C GLN A 665 30.56 -4.74 21.79
N THR A 666 30.39 -4.26 23.03
CA THR A 666 30.53 -5.10 24.22
C THR A 666 29.53 -6.26 24.27
N PHE A 667 28.35 -6.10 23.66
CA PHE A 667 27.38 -7.18 23.50
C PHE A 667 27.83 -8.20 22.44
N GLU A 668 28.41 -7.77 21.33
CA GLU A 668 29.04 -8.67 20.35
C GLU A 668 30.20 -9.45 20.98
N ASP A 669 31.05 -8.81 21.77
CA ASP A 669 32.14 -9.48 22.50
C ASP A 669 31.59 -10.57 23.46
N LYS A 670 30.51 -10.26 24.18
CA LYS A 670 29.83 -11.25 25.06
C LYS A 670 29.18 -12.40 24.29
N LEU A 671 28.73 -12.16 23.06
CA LEU A 671 28.24 -13.22 22.20
C LEU A 671 29.39 -14.14 21.76
N GLU A 672 30.56 -13.58 21.49
CA GLU A 672 31.78 -14.33 21.18
C GLU A 672 32.21 -15.20 22.37
N ASP A 673 32.20 -14.64 23.59
CA ASP A 673 32.44 -15.40 24.82
C ASP A 673 31.42 -16.55 24.98
N PHE A 674 30.13 -16.26 24.79
CA PHE A 674 29.06 -17.27 24.83
C PHE A 674 29.27 -18.40 23.81
N PHE A 675 29.81 -18.10 22.63
CA PHE A 675 30.16 -19.11 21.64
C PHE A 675 31.35 -19.96 22.04
N SER A 676 32.34 -19.37 22.69
CA SER A 676 33.53 -20.10 23.16
C SER A 676 33.22 -21.09 24.29
N GLU A 677 32.17 -20.83 25.07
CA GLU A 677 31.70 -21.70 26.15
C GLU A 677 30.79 -22.86 25.67
N LEU A 678 30.28 -22.80 24.44
CA LEU A 678 29.35 -23.79 23.89
C LEU A 678 30.07 -24.86 23.06
N ASP A 679 29.81 -26.12 23.36
CA ASP A 679 30.19 -27.22 22.46
C ASP A 679 29.21 -27.30 21.27
N LEU A 680 29.61 -26.71 20.14
CA LEU A 680 28.81 -26.69 18.92
C LEU A 680 28.56 -28.10 18.33
N SER A 681 29.28 -29.13 18.79
CA SER A 681 29.07 -30.51 18.32
C SER A 681 27.75 -31.12 18.83
N ASP A 682 27.18 -30.57 19.90
CA ASP A 682 25.91 -31.03 20.49
C ASP A 682 24.67 -30.53 19.73
N TYR A 683 24.82 -29.61 18.77
CA TYR A 683 23.73 -28.94 18.07
C TYR A 683 23.68 -29.28 16.58
N ALA A 684 22.49 -29.34 16.01
CA ALA A 684 22.35 -29.58 14.58
C ALA A 684 22.86 -28.37 13.77
N TYR A 685 23.47 -28.61 12.61
CA TYR A 685 23.98 -27.53 11.74
C TYR A 685 22.91 -26.48 11.37
N SER A 686 21.66 -26.91 11.22
CA SER A 686 20.51 -26.02 11.00
C SER A 686 20.20 -25.12 12.20
N GLU A 687 20.47 -25.57 13.43
CA GLU A 687 20.26 -24.79 14.64
C GLU A 687 21.35 -23.72 14.80
N ILE A 688 22.60 -24.07 14.51
CA ILE A 688 23.73 -23.14 14.45
C ILE A 688 23.47 -22.09 13.38
N ALA A 689 23.13 -22.50 12.15
CA ALA A 689 22.80 -21.59 11.07
C ALA A 689 21.62 -20.66 11.44
N GLY A 690 20.56 -21.19 12.05
CA GLY A 690 19.42 -20.41 12.52
C GLY A 690 19.79 -19.34 13.56
N PHE A 691 20.74 -19.65 14.45
CA PHE A 691 21.25 -18.69 15.43
C PHE A 691 22.01 -17.53 14.76
N TYR A 692 22.94 -17.82 13.86
CA TYR A 692 23.70 -16.80 13.13
C TYR A 692 22.82 -15.93 12.23
N ILE A 693 21.80 -16.52 11.59
CA ILE A 693 20.78 -15.76 10.84
C ILE A 693 20.08 -14.77 11.76
N LEU A 694 19.70 -15.17 12.97
CA LEU A 694 19.05 -14.26 13.93
C LEU A 694 19.99 -13.11 14.35
N LEU A 695 21.26 -13.41 14.60
CA LEU A 695 22.27 -12.42 15.01
C LEU A 695 22.49 -11.39 13.89
N ASN A 696 22.70 -11.84 12.65
CA ASN A 696 22.82 -10.98 11.49
C ASN A 696 21.56 -10.12 11.30
N LEU A 697 20.36 -10.69 11.43
CA LEU A 697 19.12 -9.92 11.34
C LEU A 697 19.00 -8.83 12.41
N LYS A 698 19.47 -9.08 13.65
CA LYS A 698 19.54 -8.05 14.69
C LYS A 698 20.55 -6.96 14.36
N ARG A 699 21.72 -7.34 13.85
CA ARG A 699 22.75 -6.40 13.40
C ARG A 699 22.23 -5.49 12.28
N ASN A 700 21.52 -6.05 11.29
CA ASN A 700 20.90 -5.26 10.22
C ASN A 700 19.87 -4.25 10.76
N VAL A 701 19.10 -4.62 11.79
CA VAL A 701 18.19 -3.67 12.45
C VAL A 701 18.97 -2.57 13.17
N PHE A 702 20.04 -2.92 13.88
CA PHE A 702 20.91 -1.97 14.58
C PHE A 702 21.55 -0.97 13.60
N GLU A 703 22.16 -1.45 12.52
CA GLU A 703 22.76 -0.61 11.47
C GLU A 703 21.71 0.28 10.79
N ALA A 704 20.51 -0.25 10.50
CA ALA A 704 19.43 0.54 9.93
C ALA A 704 18.93 1.64 10.89
N ILE A 705 18.93 1.42 12.21
CA ILE A 705 18.62 2.47 13.20
C ILE A 705 19.71 3.55 13.21
N LYS A 706 20.98 3.16 13.11
CA LYS A 706 22.10 4.11 13.00
C LYS A 706 21.99 4.95 11.74
N HIS A 707 21.60 4.36 10.61
CA HIS A 707 21.34 5.08 9.37
C HIS A 707 20.14 6.04 9.48
N CYS A 708 19.09 5.65 10.22
CA CYS A 708 18.00 6.57 10.56
C CYS A 708 18.49 7.78 11.38
N LYS A 709 19.47 7.61 12.25
CA LYS A 709 20.08 8.70 13.03
C LYS A 709 20.93 9.62 12.16
N GLN A 710 21.74 9.09 11.25
CA GLN A 710 22.51 9.89 10.29
C GLN A 710 21.60 10.80 9.46
N THR A 711 20.56 10.22 8.85
CA THR A 711 19.59 10.98 8.06
C THR A 711 18.66 11.88 8.90
N TYR A 712 18.59 11.66 10.22
CA TYR A 712 17.87 12.53 11.16
C TYR A 712 18.61 13.86 11.37
N GLU A 713 19.94 13.86 11.36
CA GLU A 713 20.76 15.07 11.57
C GLU A 713 20.67 16.06 10.41
N ASP A 714 20.44 15.55 9.19
CA ASP A 714 20.27 16.36 7.99
C ASP A 714 18.97 17.19 7.99
N ILE A 715 18.09 16.97 8.97
CA ILE A 715 16.78 17.63 9.08
C ILE A 715 16.77 18.65 10.22
N ASP A 716 16.48 19.91 9.90
CA ASP A 716 16.19 20.94 10.90
C ASP A 716 14.78 20.75 11.50
N TRP A 717 14.71 19.90 12.54
CA TRP A 717 13.48 19.60 13.27
C TRP A 717 12.87 20.81 13.98
N VAL A 718 13.69 21.78 14.39
CA VAL A 718 13.22 23.01 15.06
C VAL A 718 12.47 23.88 14.06
N ASN A 719 12.97 23.99 12.83
CA ASN A 719 12.28 24.71 11.76
C ASN A 719 10.91 24.09 11.45
N LEU A 720 10.84 22.76 11.32
CA LEU A 720 9.58 22.04 11.06
C LEU A 720 8.53 22.18 12.17
N GLN A 721 8.94 22.49 13.41
CA GLN A 721 8.03 22.73 14.52
C GLN A 721 7.42 24.14 14.55
N GLN A 722 7.96 25.08 13.78
CA GLN A 722 7.49 26.46 13.79
C GLN A 722 6.05 26.55 13.25
N LYS A 723 5.13 27.04 14.08
CA LYS A 723 3.75 27.32 13.67
C LYS A 723 3.72 28.56 12.80
N ARG A 724 3.74 28.40 11.47
CA ARG A 724 3.56 29.49 10.51
C ARG A 724 2.13 29.43 9.98
N PHE A 725 1.33 30.49 10.18
CA PHE A 725 -0.10 30.47 9.87
C PHE A 725 -0.41 30.66 8.39
#